data_AF-A0A5C6KGD7-F1
#
_entry.id   AF-A0A5C6KGD7-F1
#
_cell.length_a   1.000
_cell.length_b   1.000
_cell.length_c   1.000
_cell.angle_alpha   90.00
_cell.angle_beta   90.00
_cell.angle_gamma   90.00
#
_symmetry.space_group_name_H-M   'P 1'
#
loop_
_entity.id
_entity.type
_entity.pdbx_description
1 polymer ?
#
loop_
_entity_poly.entity_id
_entity_poly.type
_entity_poly.pdbx_seq_one_letter_code
_entity_poly.pdbx_strand_id
1 'polypeptide(L)'
;DKSTAETFGFSDGDESWEFSNNTSDRCLFKSADFSGTDWMNDFESRYPDDDAINAEYEAGTRKPEKLMAVTSWVVSTKDNLDKFKNEVRNHFNLDNLIAYYLITELFGMVDQRAKNMFLTYFHEEGKWIFIFYDNDTCFGLNNEGLIAFGYNIEYHDKIGTLNVWNGESSVLWNNLEKCFPSEIEAMYKDIRTRGLLSYDLIMSVLNGEQSDKWCEAIYNADGRFKYIDPLIEEGNGSYLYAAQGSRIENRKWWTYNRFLYIDSKYTAGSFLSDFATLRLYTPREWTGVSPSANMTIIPYADQYTRVKYGSYMVGQRTYKDVPVLIEAPDIVFNDTETIIYGASRVKSFGDMSGLYAGTIDVSKATRLSELLIGSGVSGYQNTNLTVLSIGTNNMLRKLDIRNCPNLRQAVDISGCENMEEIYAQGTSITSVVLPAAGILSKLYLPATLTGLTLRNQSKLTDAYFDIAGVERLTTIVCEDTGINVFYLITRCLGIKNPVLNRVRLININASAPNLNDLYKLIKVGGIDENGNNVQTAVITGKYHAISATSDKLAKCRAAFPELEITYTTLLPPTITTFVFRSSQSKTITNAVFECGDYEYEKVNEYTYKVTADDDSIVPIIFKCDNHKDFTADYLVSGTRTQDYTITYIPLRTIRVKVYGQSVYLSGAMITTDTKSYTSDANGYVYIRGGEAMKGTVSALGYGSNTFDFPAITNDTSHTLEVYAVVDVKFVVKSQDNVLIEGATVSCDGKSKETNLYGECILQITKGTYDYDITHPNYFDYKGQVTVGTSAMSVNVFIVLNPVILKPEENGNIQMMLVGTSCSISVTSPTSSYVIDWGDGTTENASGTGSKSYSHTYTDNGYHNAEILSCEDVTYAIGSTSCLAAYWSIGDSTVVDITFYKCSKLIYFGNVFKNDKKRTKVSELLYGCTNITSVDLTPLAGLVNVTNASRLLSGCTNITSVDLTPLASWVNVTNASRLLFACFKLTSVDLSPLASWVNVFNANYFMHGCVSLASVDLTPLASWMKVDNVRNMLSGCTNITSVDLTPLASWVNVTNASELLNDCSKLVSVDLTPLASWAKVIYNSSLIVGCSKLIFISVLSTTPFTLSYGALTNGNTCPIYVPDDAVDTYKTATNWSAYASRIKPISEKTES
;
A
#
# COMPACT_ATOMS: atom_id res chain seq x y z
N ASP A 1 26.09 -53.20 15.68
CA ASP A 1 26.25 -54.12 16.82
C ASP A 1 25.86 -53.37 18.09
N LYS A 2 24.99 -53.95 18.92
CA LYS A 2 24.21 -53.25 19.97
C LYS A 2 25.01 -52.99 21.25
N SER A 3 26.22 -53.54 21.35
CA SER A 3 27.09 -53.46 22.54
C SER A 3 28.49 -52.93 22.25
N THR A 4 28.75 -52.43 21.04
CA THR A 4 30.10 -51.98 20.67
C THR A 4 30.45 -50.65 21.31
N ALA A 5 31.49 -50.67 22.17
CA ALA A 5 32.11 -49.48 22.74
C ALA A 5 32.53 -48.48 21.66
N GLU A 6 32.91 -48.94 20.46
CA GLU A 6 33.26 -48.08 19.32
C GLU A 6 32.09 -47.24 18.79
N THR A 7 30.85 -47.72 18.89
CA THR A 7 29.67 -47.02 18.36
C THR A 7 29.19 -45.92 19.31
N PHE A 8 29.21 -46.19 20.62
CA PHE A 8 28.68 -45.29 21.64
C PHE A 8 29.77 -44.55 22.44
N GLY A 9 31.04 -44.85 22.21
CA GLY A 9 32.17 -44.25 22.91
C GLY A 9 32.31 -44.69 24.37
N PHE A 10 31.81 -45.87 24.73
CA PHE A 10 31.82 -46.34 26.11
C PHE A 10 33.24 -46.62 26.63
N SER A 11 33.41 -46.42 27.93
CA SER A 11 34.66 -46.52 28.66
C SER A 11 34.45 -47.15 30.04
N ASP A 12 35.53 -47.65 30.64
CA ASP A 12 35.50 -48.31 31.95
C ASP A 12 34.82 -47.41 33.01
N GLY A 13 33.71 -47.88 33.57
CA GLY A 13 32.92 -47.15 34.56
C GLY A 13 31.57 -46.66 34.06
N ASP A 14 31.38 -46.62 32.73
CA ASP A 14 30.08 -46.37 32.10
C ASP A 14 29.12 -47.55 32.30
N GLU A 15 27.82 -47.27 32.23
CA GLU A 15 26.77 -48.30 32.27
C GLU A 15 25.67 -47.98 31.26
N SER A 16 25.14 -48.98 30.56
CA SER A 16 24.00 -48.79 29.66
C SER A 16 23.00 -49.93 29.79
N TRP A 17 21.73 -49.57 29.96
CA TRP A 17 20.64 -50.49 30.26
C TRP A 17 19.50 -50.34 29.26
N GLU A 18 19.15 -51.41 28.56
CA GLU A 18 17.96 -51.48 27.70
C GLU A 18 16.72 -51.74 28.53
N PHE A 19 15.64 -50.99 28.27
CA PHE A 19 14.33 -51.25 28.85
C PHE A 19 13.57 -52.27 27.99
N SER A 20 13.26 -53.42 28.57
CA SER A 20 12.72 -54.59 27.85
C SER A 20 11.23 -54.85 28.12
N ASN A 21 10.64 -54.17 29.11
CA ASN A 21 9.26 -54.40 29.56
C ASN A 21 8.47 -53.10 29.80
N ASN A 22 7.55 -52.78 28.89
CA ASN A 22 6.70 -51.58 28.98
C ASN A 22 5.57 -51.67 30.02
N THR A 23 5.36 -52.83 30.65
CA THR A 23 4.31 -53.02 31.68
C THR A 23 4.84 -53.03 33.11
N SER A 24 6.16 -53.12 33.29
CA SER A 24 6.77 -53.21 34.62
C SER A 24 6.74 -51.88 35.37
N ASP A 25 6.42 -51.95 36.66
CA ASP A 25 6.50 -50.81 37.56
C ASP A 25 7.93 -50.26 37.70
N ARG A 26 8.99 -51.06 37.49
CA ARG A 26 10.37 -50.55 37.50
C ARG A 26 10.67 -49.69 36.27
N CYS A 27 10.30 -50.16 35.08
CA CYS A 27 10.47 -49.40 33.82
C CYS A 27 9.68 -48.08 33.80
N LEU A 28 8.60 -48.02 34.57
CA LEU A 28 7.77 -46.83 34.76
C LEU A 28 8.19 -46.03 36.01
N PHE A 29 9.30 -46.38 36.65
CA PHE A 29 9.82 -45.73 37.86
C PHE A 29 8.79 -45.61 39.00
N LYS A 30 7.87 -46.58 39.09
CA LYS A 30 6.90 -46.75 40.17
C LYS A 30 7.44 -47.62 41.31
N SER A 31 8.43 -48.48 41.03
CA SER A 31 9.12 -49.34 41.99
C SER A 31 10.63 -49.28 41.80
N ALA A 32 11.37 -49.41 42.90
CA ALA A 32 12.84 -49.55 42.92
C ALA A 32 13.24 -50.87 43.60
N ASP A 33 12.42 -51.91 43.47
CA ASP A 33 12.69 -53.22 44.06
C ASP A 33 13.63 -54.07 43.20
N PHE A 34 14.88 -54.22 43.67
CA PHE A 34 15.93 -55.08 43.11
C PHE A 34 16.36 -56.15 44.14
N SER A 35 15.41 -56.65 44.95
CA SER A 35 15.69 -57.65 45.99
C SER A 35 15.90 -59.06 45.44
N GLY A 36 15.32 -59.39 44.28
CA GLY A 36 15.52 -60.64 43.51
C GLY A 36 16.15 -60.42 42.13
N THR A 37 15.96 -61.36 41.21
CA THR A 37 16.50 -61.31 39.82
C THR A 37 15.47 -60.90 38.77
N ASP A 38 14.19 -60.73 39.14
CA ASP A 38 13.10 -60.36 38.20
C ASP A 38 13.33 -59.03 37.47
N TRP A 39 14.18 -58.14 38.01
CA TRP A 39 14.55 -56.89 37.34
C TRP A 39 15.29 -57.12 36.02
N MET A 40 15.87 -58.31 35.82
CA MET A 40 16.51 -58.69 34.55
C MET A 40 15.51 -58.92 33.42
N ASN A 41 14.21 -59.09 33.73
CA ASN A 41 13.15 -59.07 32.70
C ASN A 41 12.81 -57.64 32.25
N ASP A 42 13.21 -56.65 33.04
CA ASP A 42 12.90 -55.23 32.82
C ASP A 42 14.08 -54.49 32.20
N PHE A 43 15.31 -54.86 32.60
CA PHE A 43 16.54 -54.24 32.15
C PHE A 43 17.55 -55.27 31.64
N GLU A 44 18.08 -55.05 30.45
CA GLU A 44 19.17 -55.83 29.87
C GLU A 44 20.44 -54.97 29.81
N SER A 45 21.59 -55.50 30.27
CA SER A 45 22.85 -54.76 30.21
C SER A 45 23.35 -54.69 28.77
N ARG A 46 23.57 -53.48 28.27
CA ARG A 46 24.18 -53.21 26.95
C ARG A 46 25.63 -52.74 27.08
N TYR A 47 26.01 -52.23 28.24
CA TYR A 47 27.39 -51.99 28.60
C TYR A 47 27.58 -52.04 30.13
N PRO A 48 28.56 -52.80 30.64
CA PRO A 48 29.37 -53.77 29.89
C PRO A 48 28.53 -54.97 29.42
N ASP A 49 28.62 -55.32 28.14
CA ASP A 49 28.03 -56.55 27.58
C ASP A 49 29.04 -57.69 27.77
N ASP A 50 29.07 -58.27 28.98
CA ASP A 50 30.05 -59.28 29.39
C ASP A 50 29.34 -60.49 30.01
N ASP A 51 29.58 -61.67 29.43
CA ASP A 51 28.93 -62.93 29.84
C ASP A 51 29.17 -63.29 31.31
N ALA A 52 30.35 -62.99 31.86
CA ALA A 52 30.66 -63.27 33.25
C ALA A 52 29.92 -62.32 34.20
N ILE A 53 29.85 -61.03 33.85
CA ILE A 53 29.07 -60.04 34.59
C ILE A 53 27.57 -60.36 34.53
N ASN A 54 27.07 -60.75 33.35
CA ASN A 54 25.68 -61.15 33.17
C ASN A 54 25.34 -62.40 34.00
N ALA A 55 26.22 -63.41 34.03
CA ALA A 55 26.05 -64.59 34.88
C ALA A 55 26.02 -64.25 36.38
N GLU A 56 26.81 -63.25 36.83
CA GLU A 56 26.77 -62.77 38.22
C GLU A 56 25.44 -62.09 38.58
N TYR A 57 24.83 -61.36 37.63
CA TYR A 57 23.49 -60.77 37.78
C TYR A 57 22.41 -61.87 37.83
N GLU A 58 22.47 -62.85 36.93
CA GLU A 58 21.53 -64.00 36.89
C GLU A 58 21.60 -64.83 38.17
N ALA A 59 22.80 -65.00 38.75
CA ALA A 59 23.01 -65.68 40.02
C ALA A 59 22.60 -64.84 41.24
N GLY A 60 22.23 -63.57 41.05
CA GLY A 60 21.90 -62.62 42.14
C GLY A 60 23.10 -62.22 43.01
N THR A 61 24.32 -62.53 42.57
CA THR A 61 25.57 -62.27 43.30
C THR A 61 26.12 -60.85 43.06
N ARG A 62 25.67 -60.20 41.97
CA ARG A 62 25.95 -58.80 41.66
C ARG A 62 24.63 -58.02 41.55
N LYS A 63 24.66 -56.72 41.89
CA LYS A 63 23.51 -55.81 41.75
C LYS A 63 23.88 -54.58 40.93
N PRO A 64 22.94 -54.00 40.15
CA PRO A 64 23.22 -52.84 39.32
C PRO A 64 23.13 -51.55 40.15
N GLU A 65 24.15 -51.28 40.97
CA GLU A 65 24.12 -50.26 42.04
C GLU A 65 23.73 -48.86 41.54
N LYS A 66 24.27 -48.39 40.40
CA LYS A 66 23.95 -47.06 39.89
C LYS A 66 22.51 -46.98 39.36
N LEU A 67 22.07 -48.00 38.62
CA LEU A 67 20.67 -48.11 38.13
C LEU A 67 19.68 -48.17 39.29
N MET A 68 20.00 -48.93 40.34
CA MET A 68 19.22 -48.99 41.57
C MET A 68 19.12 -47.62 42.23
N ALA A 69 20.23 -46.90 42.36
CA ALA A 69 20.27 -45.59 42.99
C ALA A 69 19.43 -44.55 42.23
N VAL A 70 19.56 -44.49 40.90
CA VAL A 70 18.76 -43.54 40.10
C VAL A 70 17.28 -43.89 40.10
N THR A 71 16.92 -45.18 40.01
CA THR A 71 15.53 -45.63 40.08
C THR A 71 14.92 -45.32 41.45
N SER A 72 15.65 -45.58 42.53
CA SER A 72 15.24 -45.25 43.91
C SER A 72 15.02 -43.75 44.08
N TRP A 73 15.91 -42.94 43.50
CA TRP A 73 15.76 -41.49 43.51
C TRP A 73 14.48 -41.07 42.78
N VAL A 74 14.24 -41.51 41.54
CA VAL A 74 13.02 -41.15 40.80
C VAL A 74 11.76 -41.57 41.57
N VAL A 75 11.69 -42.80 42.07
CA VAL A 75 10.55 -43.31 42.85
C VAL A 75 10.29 -42.42 44.07
N SER A 76 11.34 -41.95 44.75
CA SER A 76 11.22 -41.06 45.90
C SER A 76 10.64 -39.67 45.57
N THR A 77 10.48 -39.34 44.28
CA THR A 77 9.91 -38.07 43.81
C THR A 77 8.46 -38.16 43.35
N LYS A 78 7.82 -39.34 43.38
CA LYS A 78 6.46 -39.59 42.85
C LYS A 78 5.40 -38.58 43.30
N ASP A 79 5.48 -38.16 44.56
CA ASP A 79 4.57 -37.19 45.16
C ASP A 79 5.32 -35.94 45.68
N ASN A 80 6.53 -35.68 45.17
CA ASN A 80 7.40 -34.60 45.60
C ASN A 80 8.09 -33.91 44.40
N LEU A 81 7.33 -33.05 43.72
CA LEU A 81 7.79 -32.29 42.57
C LEU A 81 8.93 -31.31 42.91
N ASP A 82 8.94 -30.75 44.12
CA ASP A 82 10.02 -29.85 44.56
C ASP A 82 11.36 -30.59 44.65
N LYS A 83 11.34 -31.83 45.17
CA LYS A 83 12.52 -32.68 45.20
C LYS A 83 13.01 -32.98 43.78
N PHE A 84 12.12 -33.40 42.88
CA PHE A 84 12.48 -33.64 41.49
C PHE A 84 13.10 -32.41 40.84
N LYS A 85 12.43 -31.25 40.96
CA LYS A 85 12.86 -29.99 40.34
C LYS A 85 14.24 -29.54 40.80
N ASN A 86 14.56 -29.73 42.08
CA ASN A 86 15.83 -29.32 42.68
C ASN A 86 16.97 -30.32 42.45
N GLU A 87 16.67 -31.62 42.38
CA GLU A 87 17.69 -32.67 42.36
C GLU A 87 17.92 -33.31 40.99
N VAL A 88 17.03 -33.15 40.00
CA VAL A 88 17.15 -33.85 38.70
C VAL A 88 18.48 -33.62 38.00
N ARG A 89 19.03 -32.40 38.08
CA ARG A 89 20.34 -32.06 37.49
C ARG A 89 21.51 -32.73 38.20
N ASN A 90 21.31 -33.30 39.40
CA ASN A 90 22.31 -34.11 40.08
C ASN A 90 22.39 -35.52 39.49
N HIS A 91 21.32 -36.01 38.87
CA HIS A 91 21.20 -37.39 38.40
C HIS A 91 21.17 -37.51 36.87
N PHE A 92 20.49 -36.61 36.17
CA PHE A 92 20.30 -36.64 34.72
C PHE A 92 20.90 -35.41 34.04
N ASN A 93 21.32 -35.57 32.80
CA ASN A 93 21.50 -34.44 31.89
C ASN A 93 20.11 -33.94 31.49
N LEU A 94 19.69 -32.81 32.07
CA LEU A 94 18.32 -32.32 31.89
C LEU A 94 18.04 -31.94 30.43
N ASP A 95 19.03 -31.42 29.70
CA ASP A 95 18.83 -31.01 28.31
C ASP A 95 18.59 -32.23 27.41
N ASN A 96 19.36 -33.32 27.61
CA ASN A 96 19.10 -34.59 26.94
C ASN A 96 17.72 -35.15 27.31
N LEU A 97 17.34 -35.09 28.60
CA LEU A 97 16.06 -35.60 29.07
C LEU A 97 14.87 -34.86 28.44
N ILE A 98 14.95 -33.53 28.33
CA ILE A 98 13.95 -32.70 27.65
C ILE A 98 13.95 -32.96 26.14
N ALA A 99 15.12 -33.08 25.51
CA ALA A 99 15.21 -33.39 24.08
C ALA A 99 14.59 -34.76 23.74
N TYR A 100 14.86 -35.78 24.57
CA TYR A 100 14.27 -37.10 24.43
C TYR A 100 12.75 -37.06 24.57
N TYR A 101 12.23 -36.31 25.56
CA TYR A 101 10.80 -36.05 25.71
C TYR A 101 10.21 -35.40 24.44
N LEU A 102 10.80 -34.31 23.96
CA LEU A 102 10.28 -33.58 22.79
C LEU A 102 10.29 -34.41 21.51
N ILE A 103 11.34 -35.20 21.26
CA ILE A 103 11.47 -36.01 20.04
C ILE A 103 10.48 -37.18 20.06
N THR A 104 10.36 -37.87 21.20
CA THR A 104 9.35 -38.96 21.36
C THR A 104 7.93 -38.44 21.22
N GLU A 105 7.66 -37.21 21.68
CA GLU A 105 6.38 -36.54 21.43
C GLU A 105 6.22 -36.20 19.94
N LEU A 106 7.18 -35.49 19.35
CA LEU A 106 7.09 -35.00 17.97
C LEU A 106 6.83 -36.14 16.98
N PHE A 107 7.49 -37.28 17.11
CA PHE A 107 7.32 -38.40 16.18
C PHE A 107 6.26 -39.43 16.60
N GLY A 108 5.56 -39.21 17.73
CA GLY A 108 4.53 -40.14 18.21
C GLY A 108 5.11 -41.52 18.51
N MET A 109 6.27 -41.58 19.18
CA MET A 109 6.95 -42.81 19.59
C MET A 109 6.28 -43.33 20.87
N VAL A 110 5.21 -44.13 20.70
CA VAL A 110 4.27 -44.46 21.78
C VAL A 110 4.75 -45.53 22.76
N ASP A 111 5.69 -46.39 22.34
CA ASP A 111 6.27 -47.43 23.19
C ASP A 111 7.48 -46.95 24.00
N GLN A 112 8.11 -45.90 23.49
CA GLN A 112 9.18 -45.16 24.12
C GLN A 112 8.64 -44.46 25.37
N ARG A 113 9.54 -44.20 26.33
CA ARG A 113 9.23 -43.76 27.71
C ARG A 113 8.82 -44.89 28.68
N ALA A 114 8.70 -46.12 28.19
CA ALA A 114 8.55 -47.32 29.02
C ALA A 114 9.42 -48.51 28.56
N LYS A 115 9.63 -48.63 27.24
CA LYS A 115 10.46 -49.66 26.61
C LYS A 115 11.20 -49.03 25.42
N ASN A 116 12.04 -49.80 24.74
CA ASN A 116 12.71 -49.42 23.49
C ASN A 116 13.55 -48.14 23.67
N MET A 117 14.31 -48.12 24.77
CA MET A 117 15.16 -47.01 25.14
C MET A 117 16.34 -47.52 25.95
N PHE A 118 17.50 -46.89 25.75
CA PHE A 118 18.66 -47.12 26.61
C PHE A 118 18.77 -46.02 27.63
N LEU A 119 18.98 -46.40 28.89
CA LEU A 119 19.36 -45.50 29.97
C LEU A 119 20.85 -45.67 30.22
N THR A 120 21.61 -44.63 29.93
CA THR A 120 23.07 -44.69 29.86
C THR A 120 23.69 -43.71 30.85
N TYR A 121 24.66 -44.18 31.62
CA TYR A 121 25.47 -43.41 32.55
C TYR A 121 26.89 -43.29 31.99
N PHE A 122 27.33 -42.07 31.73
CA PHE A 122 28.73 -41.78 31.42
C PHE A 122 29.44 -41.33 32.69
N HIS A 123 30.48 -42.06 33.09
CA HIS A 123 31.17 -41.84 34.36
C HIS A 123 31.93 -40.52 34.38
N GLU A 124 32.45 -40.06 33.23
CA GLU A 124 33.10 -38.75 33.09
C GLU A 124 32.13 -37.58 33.35
N GLU A 125 30.87 -37.72 32.90
CA GLU A 125 29.82 -36.70 33.10
C GLU A 125 29.13 -36.84 34.46
N GLY A 126 29.11 -38.05 35.03
CA GLY A 126 28.43 -38.37 36.27
C GLY A 126 26.90 -38.23 36.18
N LYS A 127 26.32 -38.31 34.98
CA LYS A 127 24.89 -38.14 34.70
C LYS A 127 24.33 -39.27 33.85
N TRP A 128 23.02 -39.49 34.01
CA TRP A 128 22.23 -40.36 33.16
C TRP A 128 21.65 -39.61 31.96
N ILE A 129 21.63 -40.28 30.80
CA ILE A 129 21.02 -39.83 29.56
C ILE A 129 20.17 -40.95 28.95
N PHE A 130 19.23 -40.58 28.07
CA PHE A 130 18.49 -41.52 27.24
C PHE A 130 19.01 -41.53 25.80
N ILE A 131 19.12 -42.73 25.24
CA ILE A 131 19.47 -42.97 23.84
C ILE A 131 18.33 -43.73 23.16
N PHE A 132 17.98 -43.31 21.95
CA PHE A 132 16.92 -43.92 21.14
C PHE A 132 17.30 -45.33 20.69
N TYR A 133 16.34 -46.25 20.76
CA TYR A 133 16.49 -47.61 20.32
C TYR A 133 15.14 -48.13 19.80
N ASP A 134 15.17 -49.03 18.82
CA ASP A 134 13.98 -49.73 18.30
C ASP A 134 12.78 -48.79 18.01
N ASN A 135 13.02 -47.82 17.12
CA ASN A 135 12.09 -46.72 16.79
C ASN A 135 11.15 -47.04 15.61
N ASP A 136 10.78 -48.30 15.43
CA ASP A 136 9.90 -48.73 14.33
C ASP A 136 8.41 -48.37 14.56
N THR A 137 8.02 -48.10 15.81
CA THR A 137 6.67 -47.71 16.26
C THR A 137 6.50 -46.19 16.37
N CYS A 138 6.64 -45.48 15.24
CA CYS A 138 6.49 -44.03 15.15
C CYS A 138 5.58 -43.62 13.97
N PHE A 139 5.33 -42.32 13.80
CA PHE A 139 4.52 -41.76 12.71
C PHE A 139 3.08 -42.29 12.62
N GLY A 140 2.46 -42.54 13.78
CA GLY A 140 1.06 -42.97 13.87
C GLY A 140 0.86 -44.49 13.95
N LEU A 141 1.94 -45.24 14.12
CA LEU A 141 1.91 -46.70 14.29
C LEU A 141 1.73 -47.08 15.76
N ASN A 142 0.99 -48.16 16.03
CA ASN A 142 1.01 -48.84 17.32
C ASN A 142 2.08 -49.93 17.36
N ASN A 143 2.20 -50.59 18.51
CA ASN A 143 3.21 -51.62 18.76
C ASN A 143 3.03 -52.91 17.95
N GLU A 144 1.89 -53.07 17.29
CA GLU A 144 1.64 -54.19 16.38
C GLU A 144 2.12 -53.84 14.96
N GLY A 145 2.40 -52.55 14.68
CA GLY A 145 2.72 -52.05 13.34
C GLY A 145 1.49 -51.60 12.54
N LEU A 146 0.32 -51.47 13.17
CA LEU A 146 -0.90 -50.91 12.57
C LEU A 146 -0.86 -49.38 12.56
N ILE A 147 -1.34 -48.78 11.47
CA ILE A 147 -1.63 -47.33 11.42
C ILE A 147 -2.87 -47.08 12.29
N ALA A 148 -2.64 -46.78 13.56
CA ALA A 148 -3.67 -46.75 14.60
C ALA A 148 -3.91 -45.34 15.15
N PHE A 149 -2.96 -44.42 15.00
CA PHE A 149 -3.00 -43.12 15.67
C PHE A 149 -3.00 -41.93 14.71
N GLY A 150 -3.87 -40.96 14.99
CA GLY A 150 -3.85 -39.65 14.34
C GLY A 150 -2.60 -38.85 14.68
N TYR A 151 -2.32 -37.79 13.91
CA TYR A 151 -1.19 -36.89 14.17
C TYR A 151 -1.39 -36.00 15.40
N ASN A 152 -2.59 -36.02 15.99
CA ASN A 152 -3.01 -35.16 17.09
C ASN A 152 -2.84 -35.83 18.46
N ILE A 153 -2.27 -37.03 18.56
CA ILE A 153 -2.10 -37.75 19.83
C ILE A 153 -1.12 -37.05 20.79
N GLU A 154 -1.40 -37.11 22.08
CA GLU A 154 -0.54 -36.59 23.16
C GLU A 154 -0.37 -37.60 24.30
N TYR A 155 0.65 -37.37 25.13
CA TYR A 155 1.14 -38.33 26.12
C TYR A 155 0.06 -38.90 27.06
N HIS A 156 -0.92 -38.09 27.45
CA HIS A 156 -2.01 -38.46 28.35
C HIS A 156 -3.30 -38.91 27.64
N ASP A 157 -3.31 -39.01 26.31
CA ASP A 157 -4.49 -39.44 25.58
C ASP A 157 -4.82 -40.92 25.81
N LYS A 158 -6.11 -41.24 25.70
CA LYS A 158 -6.62 -42.61 25.78
C LYS A 158 -7.47 -42.97 24.57
N ILE A 159 -7.40 -44.22 24.14
CA ILE A 159 -8.30 -44.81 23.15
C ILE A 159 -9.05 -45.96 23.83
N GLY A 160 -10.36 -45.79 24.01
CA GLY A 160 -11.14 -46.67 24.88
C GLY A 160 -10.63 -46.58 26.33
N THR A 161 -10.19 -47.71 26.89
CA THR A 161 -9.62 -47.79 28.25
C THR A 161 -8.09 -47.80 28.28
N LEU A 162 -7.43 -47.81 27.11
CA LEU A 162 -5.98 -47.93 27.00
C LEU A 162 -5.33 -46.57 26.81
N ASN A 163 -4.17 -46.37 27.45
CA ASN A 163 -3.33 -45.20 27.24
C ASN A 163 -2.69 -45.29 25.84
N VAL A 164 -2.57 -44.16 25.15
CA VAL A 164 -1.88 -44.12 23.85
C VAL A 164 -0.38 -44.39 24.03
N TRP A 165 0.24 -43.81 25.05
CA TRP A 165 1.62 -44.13 25.46
C TRP A 165 1.64 -45.20 26.53
N ASN A 166 2.45 -46.24 26.34
CA ASN A 166 2.68 -47.23 27.39
C ASN A 166 3.42 -46.62 28.60
N GLY A 167 4.22 -45.58 28.34
CA GLY A 167 4.90 -44.79 29.35
C GLY A 167 4.02 -43.88 30.21
N GLU A 168 2.74 -43.69 29.89
CA GLU A 168 1.89 -42.62 30.47
C GLU A 168 1.92 -42.56 32.00
N SER A 169 2.00 -43.70 32.68
CA SER A 169 2.04 -43.78 34.15
C SER A 169 3.45 -43.65 34.77
N SER A 170 4.46 -43.30 33.98
CA SER A 170 5.85 -43.21 34.42
C SER A 170 6.11 -42.01 35.33
N VAL A 171 6.73 -42.22 36.49
CA VAL A 171 7.00 -41.14 37.45
C VAL A 171 7.97 -40.11 36.87
N LEU A 172 9.02 -40.56 36.18
CA LEU A 172 10.06 -39.67 35.62
C LEU A 172 9.48 -38.65 34.65
N TRP A 173 8.74 -39.14 33.65
CA TRP A 173 8.23 -38.30 32.55
C TRP A 173 7.09 -37.40 33.01
N ASN A 174 6.21 -37.90 33.90
CA ASN A 174 5.18 -37.08 34.54
C ASN A 174 5.79 -35.93 35.36
N ASN A 175 6.86 -36.20 36.11
CA ASN A 175 7.54 -35.17 36.89
C ASN A 175 8.27 -34.17 35.99
N LEU A 176 8.89 -34.62 34.91
CA LEU A 176 9.53 -33.75 33.91
C LEU A 176 8.54 -32.74 33.31
N GLU A 177 7.41 -33.22 32.79
CA GLU A 177 6.38 -32.37 32.18
C GLU A 177 5.80 -31.35 33.17
N LYS A 178 5.56 -31.76 34.42
CA LYS A 178 5.01 -30.88 35.46
C LYS A 178 6.02 -29.86 35.99
N CYS A 179 7.30 -30.22 36.12
CA CYS A 179 8.31 -29.36 36.72
C CYS A 179 8.96 -28.39 35.75
N PHE A 180 9.04 -28.74 34.45
CA PHE A 180 9.80 -28.01 33.43
C PHE A 180 9.02 -27.63 32.15
N PRO A 181 7.74 -27.22 32.22
CA PRO A 181 6.96 -26.90 31.02
C PRO A 181 7.55 -25.74 30.22
N SER A 182 8.13 -24.73 30.89
CA SER A 182 8.74 -23.57 30.22
C SER A 182 10.04 -23.93 29.51
N GLU A 183 10.88 -24.79 30.09
CA GLU A 183 12.10 -25.27 29.47
C GLU A 183 11.82 -26.22 28.29
N ILE A 184 10.79 -27.06 28.39
CA ILE A 184 10.31 -27.89 27.27
C ILE A 184 9.87 -27.01 26.10
N GLU A 185 9.02 -26.00 26.35
CA GLU A 185 8.57 -25.06 25.32
C GLU A 185 9.75 -24.26 24.72
N ALA A 186 10.67 -23.78 25.55
CA ALA A 186 11.84 -23.02 25.12
C ALA A 186 12.78 -23.86 24.24
N MET A 187 13.04 -25.11 24.62
CA MET A 187 13.88 -26.01 23.82
C MET A 187 13.23 -26.36 22.49
N TYR A 188 11.91 -26.62 22.46
CA TYR A 188 11.21 -26.86 21.19
C TYR A 188 11.31 -25.64 20.26
N LYS A 189 11.10 -24.43 20.79
CA LYS A 189 11.29 -23.19 20.03
C LYS A 189 12.72 -23.06 19.49
N ASP A 190 13.75 -23.31 20.31
CA ASP A 190 15.15 -23.26 19.86
C ASP A 190 15.42 -24.24 18.72
N ILE A 191 15.01 -25.50 18.87
CA ILE A 191 15.14 -26.55 17.85
C ILE A 191 14.51 -26.12 16.52
N ARG A 192 13.29 -25.56 16.57
CA ARG A 192 12.56 -25.12 15.38
C ARG A 192 13.16 -23.86 14.76
N THR A 193 13.54 -22.86 15.56
CA THR A 193 14.15 -21.61 15.09
C THR A 193 15.52 -21.83 14.44
N ARG A 194 16.33 -22.74 15.00
CA ARG A 194 17.64 -23.09 14.44
C ARG A 194 17.56 -24.03 13.24
N GLY A 195 16.37 -24.51 12.89
CA GLY A 195 16.16 -25.47 11.80
C GLY A 195 16.75 -26.85 12.05
N LEU A 196 17.01 -27.21 13.31
CA LEU A 196 17.58 -28.52 13.68
C LEU A 196 16.61 -29.68 13.39
N LEU A 197 15.31 -29.40 13.45
CA LEU A 197 14.26 -30.28 12.96
C LEU A 197 13.31 -29.44 12.11
N SER A 198 12.96 -29.91 10.92
CA SER A 198 11.92 -29.36 10.05
C SER A 198 11.25 -30.48 9.25
N TYR A 199 10.04 -30.24 8.74
CA TYR A 199 9.37 -31.21 7.87
C TYR A 199 10.26 -31.61 6.68
N ASP A 200 10.84 -30.63 5.99
CA ASP A 200 11.67 -30.88 4.82
C ASP A 200 12.93 -31.68 5.15
N LEU A 201 13.62 -31.35 6.25
CA LEU A 201 14.80 -32.09 6.70
C LEU A 201 14.46 -33.54 7.06
N ILE A 202 13.36 -33.76 7.78
CA ILE A 202 12.94 -35.11 8.17
C ILE A 202 12.52 -35.93 6.95
N MET A 203 11.83 -35.32 5.98
CA MET A 203 11.47 -36.01 4.74
C MET A 203 12.70 -36.29 3.87
N SER A 204 13.70 -35.41 3.83
CA SER A 204 14.94 -35.65 3.07
C SER A 204 15.72 -36.85 3.63
N VAL A 205 15.81 -36.96 4.96
CA VAL A 205 16.48 -38.09 5.61
C VAL A 205 15.66 -39.38 5.47
N LEU A 206 14.39 -39.39 5.90
CA LEU A 206 13.60 -40.61 5.96
C LEU A 206 13.26 -41.18 4.58
N ASN A 207 12.88 -40.33 3.64
CA ASN A 207 12.55 -40.79 2.29
C ASN A 207 13.80 -40.81 1.41
N GLY A 208 14.56 -39.72 1.32
CA GLY A 208 15.69 -39.62 0.39
C GLY A 208 16.93 -40.43 0.79
N GLU A 209 17.44 -40.23 2.02
CA GLU A 209 18.68 -40.88 2.45
C GLU A 209 18.49 -42.35 2.87
N GLN A 210 17.31 -42.70 3.39
CA GLN A 210 17.01 -44.02 3.94
C GLN A 210 16.07 -44.84 3.03
N SER A 211 14.76 -44.54 2.99
CA SER A 211 13.76 -45.38 2.33
C SER A 211 14.04 -45.58 0.83
N ASP A 212 14.49 -44.55 0.11
CA ASP A 212 14.75 -44.59 -1.33
C ASP A 212 15.97 -45.46 -1.69
N LYS A 213 16.80 -45.85 -0.71
CA LYS A 213 17.89 -46.81 -0.93
C LYS A 213 17.40 -48.25 -1.09
N TRP A 214 16.15 -48.52 -0.72
CA TRP A 214 15.53 -49.85 -0.81
C TRP A 214 14.53 -49.87 -1.97
N CYS A 215 14.80 -50.68 -2.99
CA CYS A 215 13.88 -50.81 -4.10
C CYS A 215 12.62 -51.59 -3.71
N GLU A 216 11.52 -51.31 -4.40
CA GLU A 216 10.21 -51.89 -4.12
C GLU A 216 10.19 -53.42 -4.10
N ALA A 217 10.98 -54.04 -4.99
CA ALA A 217 11.10 -55.48 -5.03
C ALA A 217 11.62 -56.09 -3.71
N ILE A 218 12.54 -55.41 -3.00
CA ILE A 218 13.15 -55.94 -1.77
C ILE A 218 12.15 -55.93 -0.62
N TYR A 219 11.51 -54.79 -0.33
CA TYR A 219 10.58 -54.75 0.80
C TYR A 219 9.29 -55.52 0.52
N ASN A 220 8.88 -55.67 -0.75
CA ASN A 220 7.75 -56.53 -1.10
C ASN A 220 8.10 -58.01 -0.95
N ALA A 221 9.33 -58.42 -1.26
CA ALA A 221 9.80 -59.78 -1.02
C ALA A 221 9.89 -60.10 0.49
N ASP A 222 10.42 -59.17 1.30
CA ASP A 222 10.45 -59.30 2.75
C ASP A 222 9.03 -59.34 3.36
N GLY A 223 8.13 -58.46 2.89
CA GLY A 223 6.73 -58.47 3.30
C GLY A 223 5.98 -59.73 2.89
N ARG A 224 6.30 -60.29 1.71
CA ARG A 224 5.78 -61.59 1.26
C ARG A 224 6.22 -62.69 2.21
N PHE A 225 7.53 -62.81 2.45
CA PHE A 225 8.11 -63.82 3.34
C PHE A 225 7.57 -63.73 4.77
N LYS A 226 7.46 -62.52 5.34
CA LYS A 226 7.05 -62.33 6.74
C LYS A 226 5.53 -62.39 6.96
N TYR A 227 4.72 -61.93 6.01
CA TYR A 227 3.29 -61.67 6.27
C TYR A 227 2.32 -62.38 5.31
N ILE A 228 2.77 -62.79 4.12
CA ILE A 228 1.90 -63.41 3.10
C ILE A 228 2.13 -64.92 3.02
N ASP A 229 3.38 -65.38 3.00
CA ASP A 229 3.69 -66.80 2.91
C ASP A 229 3.21 -67.59 4.15
N PRO A 230 3.29 -67.09 5.41
CA PRO A 230 2.65 -67.75 6.55
C PRO A 230 1.14 -67.95 6.38
N LEU A 231 0.45 -67.03 5.70
CA LEU A 231 -0.96 -67.20 5.36
C LEU A 231 -1.18 -68.27 4.29
N ILE A 232 -0.36 -68.28 3.24
CA ILE A 232 -0.50 -69.19 2.10
C ILE A 232 -0.11 -70.63 2.48
N GLU A 233 0.98 -70.80 3.22
CA GLU A 233 1.60 -72.09 3.51
C GLU A 233 1.07 -72.71 4.80
N GLU A 234 0.79 -71.89 5.82
CA GLU A 234 0.39 -72.36 7.16
C GLU A 234 -1.04 -71.96 7.55
N GLY A 235 -1.74 -71.20 6.71
CA GLY A 235 -3.09 -70.68 7.02
C GLY A 235 -3.10 -69.59 8.10
N ASN A 236 -1.94 -69.02 8.47
CA ASN A 236 -1.80 -68.04 9.54
C ASN A 236 -1.81 -66.60 9.00
N GLY A 237 -2.98 -65.97 9.01
CA GLY A 237 -3.16 -64.57 8.59
C GLY A 237 -2.94 -63.52 9.66
N SER A 238 -2.45 -63.89 10.84
CA SER A 238 -2.44 -63.03 12.04
C SER A 238 -1.63 -61.73 11.90
N TYR A 239 -0.71 -61.63 10.92
CA TYR A 239 0.17 -60.48 10.74
C TYR A 239 0.00 -59.78 9.37
N LEU A 240 -1.00 -60.16 8.57
CA LEU A 240 -1.18 -59.63 7.22
C LEU A 240 -1.34 -58.10 7.20
N TYR A 241 -1.88 -57.52 8.28
CA TYR A 241 -2.08 -56.08 8.42
C TYR A 241 -0.76 -55.27 8.41
N ALA A 242 0.39 -55.90 8.67
CA ALA A 242 1.70 -55.26 8.66
C ALA A 242 2.26 -55.10 7.23
N ALA A 243 1.68 -55.77 6.22
CA ALA A 243 2.05 -55.67 4.81
C ALA A 243 1.54 -54.35 4.17
N GLN A 244 2.10 -53.21 4.58
CA GLN A 244 1.62 -51.85 4.24
C GLN A 244 2.43 -51.16 3.12
N GLY A 245 3.38 -51.86 2.49
CA GLY A 245 4.28 -51.30 1.49
C GLY A 245 5.20 -50.21 2.03
N SER A 246 5.59 -49.23 1.21
CA SER A 246 6.58 -48.20 1.56
C SER A 246 6.08 -47.18 2.60
N ARG A 247 4.77 -46.99 2.72
CA ARG A 247 4.09 -45.99 3.58
C ARG A 247 4.51 -44.53 3.32
N ILE A 248 5.11 -44.23 2.17
CA ILE A 248 5.67 -42.90 1.89
C ILE A 248 4.63 -41.78 2.01
N GLU A 249 3.44 -41.97 1.46
CA GLU A 249 2.37 -40.96 1.49
C GLU A 249 1.76 -40.81 2.90
N ASN A 250 1.65 -41.90 3.66
CA ASN A 250 1.23 -41.85 5.05
C ASN A 250 2.25 -41.05 5.89
N ARG A 251 3.57 -41.34 5.78
CA ARG A 251 4.61 -40.58 6.48
C ARG A 251 4.58 -39.10 6.12
N LYS A 252 4.45 -38.76 4.83
CA LYS A 252 4.35 -37.36 4.38
C LYS A 252 3.17 -36.64 5.02
N TRP A 253 1.97 -37.22 4.91
CA TRP A 253 0.74 -36.61 5.43
C TRP A 253 0.75 -36.50 6.96
N TRP A 254 1.13 -37.58 7.66
CA TRP A 254 1.14 -37.62 9.12
C TRP A 254 2.17 -36.65 9.68
N THR A 255 3.40 -36.68 9.16
CA THR A 255 4.51 -35.82 9.64
C THR A 255 4.23 -34.35 9.36
N TYR A 256 3.72 -34.01 8.18
CA TYR A 256 3.35 -32.62 7.85
C TYR A 256 2.34 -32.06 8.86
N ASN A 257 1.27 -32.80 9.12
CA ASN A 257 0.25 -32.37 10.07
C ASN A 257 0.75 -32.41 11.52
N ARG A 258 1.62 -33.35 11.87
CA ARG A 258 2.22 -33.45 13.20
C ARG A 258 3.12 -32.27 13.53
N PHE A 259 3.98 -31.84 12.60
CA PHE A 259 4.81 -30.65 12.78
C PHE A 259 3.94 -29.41 13.01
N LEU A 260 2.90 -29.20 12.21
CA LEU A 260 1.99 -28.06 12.39
C LEU A 260 1.21 -28.16 13.71
N TYR A 261 0.79 -29.36 14.11
CA TYR A 261 0.13 -29.60 15.38
C TYR A 261 1.04 -29.28 16.58
N ILE A 262 2.27 -29.77 16.60
CA ILE A 262 3.21 -29.50 17.70
C ILE A 262 3.71 -28.05 17.68
N ASP A 263 3.97 -27.48 16.50
CA ASP A 263 4.27 -26.05 16.32
C ASP A 263 3.14 -25.18 16.91
N SER A 264 1.87 -25.60 16.78
CA SER A 264 0.73 -24.90 17.37
C SER A 264 0.69 -25.02 18.90
N LYS A 265 1.03 -26.18 19.46
CA LYS A 265 1.08 -26.43 20.91
C LYS A 265 2.06 -25.48 21.59
N TYR A 266 3.28 -25.44 21.06
CA TYR A 266 4.40 -24.68 21.62
C TYR A 266 4.58 -23.28 20.99
N THR A 267 3.70 -22.87 20.06
CA THR A 267 3.75 -21.56 19.39
C THR A 267 5.13 -21.29 18.77
N ALA A 268 5.55 -22.18 17.85
CA ALA A 268 6.89 -22.22 17.28
C ALA A 268 6.87 -22.45 15.76
N GLY A 269 8.05 -22.42 15.13
CA GLY A 269 8.25 -22.90 13.77
C GLY A 269 7.36 -22.21 12.71
N SER A 270 6.84 -23.02 11.79
CA SER A 270 6.07 -22.52 10.63
C SER A 270 4.76 -21.87 11.04
N PHE A 271 4.22 -22.26 12.21
CA PHE A 271 2.96 -21.76 12.75
C PHE A 271 3.01 -20.27 13.13
N LEU A 272 4.19 -19.74 13.49
CA LEU A 272 4.38 -18.30 13.80
C LEU A 272 4.33 -17.40 12.56
N SER A 273 4.59 -17.97 11.38
CA SER A 273 4.56 -17.23 10.11
C SER A 273 3.21 -17.33 9.39
N ASP A 274 2.36 -18.27 9.81
CA ASP A 274 1.00 -18.51 9.33
C ASP A 274 0.00 -17.87 10.29
N PHE A 275 -0.43 -16.64 10.03
CA PHE A 275 -1.32 -15.92 10.94
C PHE A 275 -2.25 -14.95 10.22
N ALA A 276 -3.36 -14.64 10.87
CA ALA A 276 -4.26 -13.54 10.56
C ALA A 276 -4.04 -12.42 11.58
N THR A 277 -4.23 -11.16 11.17
CA THR A 277 -4.06 -10.01 12.06
C THR A 277 -5.29 -9.12 12.09
N LEU A 278 -5.58 -8.58 13.27
CA LEU A 278 -6.69 -7.69 13.53
C LEU A 278 -6.25 -6.54 14.44
N ARG A 279 -6.97 -5.41 14.36
CA ARG A 279 -6.89 -4.32 15.35
C ARG A 279 -8.24 -4.21 16.05
N LEU A 280 -8.32 -4.57 17.34
CA LEU A 280 -9.60 -4.65 18.05
C LEU A 280 -9.90 -3.40 18.88
N TYR A 281 -11.20 -3.13 19.04
CA TYR A 281 -11.73 -1.98 19.79
C TYR A 281 -12.91 -2.39 20.67
N THR A 282 -13.01 -1.81 21.86
CA THR A 282 -14.17 -1.92 22.75
C THR A 282 -14.88 -0.57 22.79
N PRO A 283 -15.89 -0.34 21.91
CA PRO A 283 -16.59 0.94 21.88
C PRO A 283 -17.38 1.16 23.18
N ARG A 284 -17.32 2.40 23.69
CA ARG A 284 -18.06 2.81 24.91
C ARG A 284 -19.55 2.98 24.64
N GLU A 285 -19.89 3.45 23.45
CA GLU A 285 -21.26 3.60 22.96
C GLU A 285 -21.46 2.63 21.81
N TRP A 286 -22.49 1.80 21.92
CA TRP A 286 -22.83 0.82 20.90
C TRP A 286 -24.35 0.63 20.85
N THR A 287 -24.85 0.16 19.71
CA THR A 287 -26.25 -0.25 19.53
C THR A 287 -26.26 -1.51 18.68
N GLY A 288 -27.24 -2.39 18.89
CA GLY A 288 -27.35 -3.65 18.16
C GLY A 288 -26.46 -4.75 18.76
N VAL A 289 -25.21 -4.87 18.30
CA VAL A 289 -24.29 -5.94 18.74
C VAL A 289 -23.44 -5.49 19.93
N SER A 290 -23.48 -6.25 21.02
CA SER A 290 -22.65 -5.98 22.22
C SER A 290 -21.16 -6.19 21.92
N PRO A 291 -20.27 -5.25 22.29
CA PRO A 291 -18.83 -5.44 22.23
C PRO A 291 -18.40 -6.67 23.02
N SER A 292 -17.60 -7.52 22.38
CA SER A 292 -17.00 -8.72 22.96
C SER A 292 -15.81 -9.10 22.10
N ALA A 293 -14.63 -9.23 22.69
CA ALA A 293 -13.43 -9.67 21.99
C ALA A 293 -13.30 -11.21 21.91
N ASN A 294 -14.24 -11.95 22.51
CA ASN A 294 -14.26 -13.41 22.43
C ASN A 294 -14.49 -13.88 20.99
N MET A 295 -13.80 -14.95 20.59
CA MET A 295 -13.94 -15.52 19.25
C MET A 295 -14.39 -16.98 19.32
N THR A 296 -15.37 -17.35 18.50
CA THR A 296 -15.75 -18.76 18.30
C THR A 296 -15.06 -19.27 17.04
N ILE A 297 -13.87 -19.86 17.20
CA ILE A 297 -13.05 -20.33 16.09
C ILE A 297 -13.46 -21.77 15.73
N ILE A 298 -13.56 -22.08 14.44
CA ILE A 298 -13.76 -23.44 13.93
C ILE A 298 -12.48 -23.86 13.20
N PRO A 299 -11.69 -24.79 13.75
CA PRO A 299 -10.49 -25.30 13.08
C PRO A 299 -10.84 -26.16 11.85
N TYR A 300 -10.06 -26.06 10.78
CA TYR A 300 -10.11 -26.96 9.63
C TYR A 300 -9.35 -28.29 9.88
N ALA A 301 -8.47 -28.30 10.87
CA ALA A 301 -7.67 -29.45 11.26
C ALA A 301 -7.37 -29.42 12.76
N ASP A 302 -7.00 -30.56 13.35
CA ASP A 302 -6.62 -30.62 14.76
C ASP A 302 -5.37 -29.75 14.99
N GLN A 303 -5.42 -28.93 16.04
CA GLN A 303 -4.36 -27.98 16.39
C GLN A 303 -4.60 -27.40 17.78
N TYR A 304 -3.63 -26.66 18.31
CA TYR A 304 -3.88 -25.68 19.36
C TYR A 304 -4.24 -24.35 18.73
N THR A 305 -5.46 -23.88 18.98
CA THR A 305 -5.88 -22.55 18.52
C THR A 305 -5.27 -21.52 19.47
N ARG A 306 -4.40 -20.65 18.94
CA ARG A 306 -3.67 -19.62 19.70
C ARG A 306 -4.02 -18.23 19.19
N VAL A 307 -4.48 -17.37 20.10
CA VAL A 307 -4.78 -15.96 19.82
C VAL A 307 -3.97 -15.10 20.78
N LYS A 308 -3.20 -14.18 20.22
CA LYS A 308 -2.45 -13.17 20.96
C LYS A 308 -3.24 -11.87 20.94
N TYR A 309 -3.67 -11.40 22.10
CA TYR A 309 -4.34 -10.11 22.32
C TYR A 309 -3.35 -9.13 22.95
N GLY A 310 -2.70 -8.29 22.13
CA GLY A 310 -1.63 -7.41 22.59
C GLY A 310 -0.47 -8.20 23.20
N SER A 311 -0.33 -8.16 24.53
CA SER A 311 0.69 -8.93 25.26
C SER A 311 0.19 -10.27 25.82
N TYR A 312 -1.11 -10.55 25.76
CA TYR A 312 -1.70 -11.76 26.33
C TYR A 312 -1.81 -12.87 25.28
N MET A 313 -1.32 -14.06 25.57
CA MET A 313 -1.51 -15.24 24.72
C MET A 313 -2.59 -16.14 25.33
N VAL A 314 -3.65 -16.40 24.59
CA VAL A 314 -4.72 -17.33 24.99
C VAL A 314 -4.80 -18.46 23.98
N GLY A 315 -5.06 -19.68 24.44
CA GLY A 315 -5.39 -20.76 23.54
C GLY A 315 -5.51 -22.11 24.22
N GLN A 316 -6.00 -23.09 23.47
CA GLN A 316 -6.29 -24.42 23.94
C GLN A 316 -6.17 -25.44 22.82
N ARG A 317 -6.15 -26.73 23.17
CA ARG A 317 -6.19 -27.84 22.21
C ARG A 317 -7.58 -27.90 21.56
N THR A 318 -7.61 -28.06 20.25
CA THR A 318 -8.85 -27.98 19.46
C THR A 318 -8.87 -29.06 18.37
N TYR A 319 -10.08 -29.46 17.98
CA TYR A 319 -10.30 -30.54 17.03
C TYR A 319 -10.95 -30.03 15.76
N LYS A 320 -10.66 -30.70 14.65
CA LYS A 320 -11.21 -30.41 13.33
C LYS A 320 -12.74 -30.30 13.40
N ASP A 321 -13.27 -29.24 12.79
CA ASP A 321 -14.69 -28.95 12.65
C ASP A 321 -15.47 -28.78 13.97
N VAL A 322 -14.79 -28.71 15.12
CA VAL A 322 -15.41 -28.47 16.43
C VAL A 322 -15.26 -26.98 16.78
N PRO A 323 -16.37 -26.21 16.90
CA PRO A 323 -16.31 -24.82 17.34
C PRO A 323 -15.77 -24.70 18.75
N VAL A 324 -14.88 -23.72 18.96
CA VAL A 324 -14.26 -23.47 20.27
C VAL A 324 -14.30 -21.99 20.61
N LEU A 325 -14.68 -21.69 21.85
CA LEU A 325 -14.63 -20.33 22.38
C LEU A 325 -13.21 -20.01 22.86
N ILE A 326 -12.60 -18.98 22.29
CA ILE A 326 -11.38 -18.37 22.81
C ILE A 326 -11.79 -17.11 23.57
N GLU A 327 -11.76 -17.20 24.90
CA GLU A 327 -12.07 -16.09 25.78
C GLU A 327 -10.94 -15.06 25.76
N ALA A 328 -11.27 -13.81 25.48
CA ALA A 328 -10.32 -12.71 25.48
C ALA A 328 -9.97 -12.31 26.92
N PRO A 329 -8.78 -11.72 27.16
CA PRO A 329 -8.46 -11.14 28.46
C PRO A 329 -9.45 -10.01 28.82
N ASP A 330 -9.76 -9.88 30.11
CA ASP A 330 -10.66 -8.83 30.64
C ASP A 330 -9.95 -7.46 30.64
N ILE A 331 -9.84 -6.86 29.45
CA ILE A 331 -9.23 -5.56 29.20
C ILE A 331 -10.06 -4.75 28.21
N VAL A 332 -9.84 -3.44 28.19
CA VAL A 332 -10.40 -2.56 27.15
C VAL A 332 -9.51 -2.61 25.93
N PHE A 333 -10.08 -2.99 24.79
CA PHE A 333 -9.38 -3.00 23.51
C PHE A 333 -9.44 -1.60 22.88
N ASN A 334 -8.29 -1.06 22.51
CA ASN A 334 -8.17 0.22 21.82
C ASN A 334 -6.98 0.14 20.85
N ASP A 335 -7.27 -0.02 19.57
CA ASP A 335 -6.28 -0.31 18.52
C ASP A 335 -5.36 -1.50 18.85
N THR A 336 -5.90 -2.49 19.54
CA THR A 336 -5.11 -3.57 20.12
C THR A 336 -4.81 -4.62 19.05
N GLU A 337 -3.53 -4.79 18.74
CA GLU A 337 -3.07 -5.86 17.84
C GLU A 337 -3.55 -7.21 18.36
N THR A 338 -4.24 -7.94 17.50
CA THR A 338 -4.68 -9.31 17.78
C THR A 338 -4.20 -10.22 16.66
N ILE A 339 -3.45 -11.26 17.00
CA ILE A 339 -2.88 -12.21 16.05
C ILE A 339 -3.49 -13.58 16.29
N ILE A 340 -4.02 -14.20 15.25
CA ILE A 340 -4.52 -15.58 15.29
C ILE A 340 -3.52 -16.43 14.51
N TYR A 341 -2.79 -17.29 15.22
CA TYR A 341 -1.80 -18.18 14.61
C TYR A 341 -2.45 -19.44 14.02
N GLY A 342 -1.81 -20.01 13.01
CA GLY A 342 -2.36 -21.14 12.25
C GLY A 342 -3.51 -20.77 11.32
N ALA A 343 -3.53 -19.54 10.80
CA ALA A 343 -4.68 -19.02 10.04
C ALA A 343 -5.04 -19.91 8.84
N SER A 344 -4.05 -20.48 8.15
CA SER A 344 -4.26 -21.41 7.03
C SER A 344 -5.05 -22.66 7.41
N ARG A 345 -5.17 -22.98 8.70
CA ARG A 345 -5.89 -24.12 9.25
C ARG A 345 -7.17 -23.72 9.97
N VAL A 346 -7.65 -22.49 9.79
CA VAL A 346 -8.94 -22.02 10.31
C VAL A 346 -10.02 -22.11 9.22
N LYS A 347 -11.17 -22.69 9.58
CA LYS A 347 -12.36 -22.79 8.70
C LYS A 347 -13.31 -21.60 8.90
N SER A 348 -13.47 -21.13 10.13
CA SER A 348 -14.28 -19.94 10.46
C SER A 348 -13.72 -19.26 11.71
N PHE A 349 -13.76 -17.93 11.73
CA PHE A 349 -13.48 -17.13 12.94
C PHE A 349 -14.75 -16.86 13.77
N GLY A 350 -15.90 -17.39 13.34
CA GLY A 350 -17.21 -17.11 13.93
C GLY A 350 -17.74 -15.74 13.54
N ASP A 351 -18.79 -15.30 14.26
CA ASP A 351 -19.29 -13.93 14.14
C ASP A 351 -18.33 -12.96 14.84
N MET A 352 -17.71 -12.09 14.04
CA MET A 352 -16.70 -11.13 14.48
C MET A 352 -17.27 -9.72 14.68
N SER A 353 -18.59 -9.52 14.51
CA SER A 353 -19.20 -8.19 14.63
C SER A 353 -19.04 -7.58 16.03
N GLY A 354 -19.01 -8.40 17.07
CA GLY A 354 -18.72 -7.97 18.45
C GLY A 354 -17.28 -7.50 18.68
N LEU A 355 -16.34 -7.80 17.77
CA LEU A 355 -14.94 -7.41 17.90
C LEU A 355 -14.66 -5.94 17.57
N TYR A 356 -15.58 -5.29 16.82
CA TYR A 356 -15.44 -3.92 16.33
C TYR A 356 -14.06 -3.61 15.71
N ALA A 357 -13.56 -4.56 14.91
CA ALA A 357 -12.20 -4.51 14.38
C ALA A 357 -11.97 -3.31 13.42
N GLY A 358 -10.79 -2.70 13.51
CA GLY A 358 -10.37 -1.56 12.69
C GLY A 358 -9.59 -1.92 11.43
N THR A 359 -8.76 -2.96 11.50
CA THR A 359 -8.11 -3.57 10.34
C THR A 359 -8.21 -5.07 10.45
N ILE A 360 -8.37 -5.75 9.32
CA ILE A 360 -8.41 -7.21 9.24
C ILE A 360 -7.56 -7.67 8.06
N ASP A 361 -6.60 -8.55 8.31
CA ASP A 361 -5.87 -9.30 7.29
C ASP A 361 -6.01 -10.80 7.53
N VAL A 362 -6.75 -11.45 6.64
CA VAL A 362 -6.99 -12.91 6.61
C VAL A 362 -6.45 -13.53 5.32
N SER A 363 -5.52 -12.87 4.64
CA SER A 363 -4.93 -13.34 3.37
C SER A 363 -4.26 -14.70 3.45
N LYS A 364 -3.77 -15.09 4.64
CA LYS A 364 -3.17 -16.41 4.90
C LYS A 364 -4.19 -17.47 5.33
N ALA A 365 -5.45 -17.11 5.55
CA ALA A 365 -6.50 -18.02 6.02
C ALA A 365 -7.08 -18.91 4.91
N THR A 366 -6.22 -19.62 4.17
CA THR A 366 -6.54 -20.33 2.90
C THR A 366 -7.66 -21.38 2.97
N ARG A 367 -8.10 -21.78 4.17
CA ARG A 367 -9.20 -22.74 4.41
C ARG A 367 -10.48 -22.10 4.95
N LEU A 368 -10.53 -20.78 5.01
CA LEU A 368 -11.66 -20.01 5.51
C LEU A 368 -12.88 -20.20 4.59
N SER A 369 -14.02 -20.61 5.17
CA SER A 369 -15.28 -20.81 4.44
C SER A 369 -16.26 -19.65 4.59
N GLU A 370 -16.14 -18.85 5.65
CA GLU A 370 -16.97 -17.67 5.90
C GLU A 370 -16.18 -16.58 6.62
N LEU A 371 -16.53 -15.32 6.36
CA LEU A 371 -15.96 -14.16 7.03
C LEU A 371 -17.09 -13.19 7.41
N LEU A 372 -17.39 -13.12 8.71
CA LEU A 372 -18.55 -12.42 9.27
C LEU A 372 -18.08 -11.24 10.13
N ILE A 373 -17.84 -10.09 9.51
CA ILE A 373 -17.29 -8.88 10.17
C ILE A 373 -18.38 -7.87 10.48
N GLY A 374 -19.31 -7.71 9.56
CA GLY A 374 -20.47 -6.84 9.68
C GLY A 374 -21.65 -7.54 10.33
N SER A 375 -22.74 -6.79 10.54
CA SER A 375 -23.99 -7.36 11.04
C SER A 375 -25.19 -6.58 10.53
N GLY A 376 -26.29 -7.31 10.27
CA GLY A 376 -27.59 -6.73 9.92
C GLY A 376 -28.46 -6.40 11.13
N VAL A 377 -27.98 -6.57 12.36
CA VAL A 377 -28.72 -6.22 13.59
C VAL A 377 -29.01 -4.72 13.59
N SER A 378 -30.26 -4.35 13.88
CA SER A 378 -30.71 -2.95 13.87
C SER A 378 -29.84 -2.09 14.80
N GLY A 379 -29.29 -1.00 14.25
CA GLY A 379 -28.44 -0.05 14.95
C GLY A 379 -26.96 -0.42 15.05
N TYR A 380 -26.54 -1.61 14.60
CA TYR A 380 -25.12 -1.96 14.54
C TYR A 380 -24.37 -1.09 13.53
N GLN A 381 -23.23 -0.54 13.94
CA GLN A 381 -22.25 0.08 13.05
C GLN A 381 -20.84 -0.13 13.58
N ASN A 382 -19.93 -0.60 12.74
CA ASN A 382 -18.49 -0.62 13.03
C ASN A 382 -17.79 0.53 12.29
N THR A 383 -17.58 1.65 12.98
CA THR A 383 -16.88 2.83 12.46
C THR A 383 -15.35 2.68 12.51
N ASN A 384 -14.80 1.62 13.09
CA ASN A 384 -13.35 1.43 13.16
C ASN A 384 -12.79 0.82 11.87
N LEU A 385 -13.55 -0.05 11.19
CA LEU A 385 -13.04 -0.83 10.05
C LEU A 385 -12.69 0.07 8.87
N THR A 386 -11.40 0.11 8.51
CA THR A 386 -10.87 0.91 7.39
C THR A 386 -10.12 0.07 6.35
N VAL A 387 -9.57 -1.08 6.76
CA VAL A 387 -8.78 -1.97 5.90
C VAL A 387 -9.28 -3.41 6.03
N LEU A 388 -9.50 -4.06 4.89
CA LEU A 388 -9.85 -5.47 4.80
C LEU A 388 -9.03 -6.15 3.70
N SER A 389 -8.15 -7.07 4.11
CA SER A 389 -7.35 -7.90 3.19
C SER A 389 -7.82 -9.34 3.26
N ILE A 390 -8.44 -9.81 2.16
CA ILE A 390 -8.96 -11.18 2.05
C ILE A 390 -7.97 -12.10 1.34
N GLY A 391 -7.22 -11.63 0.33
CA GLY A 391 -6.31 -12.48 -0.44
C GLY A 391 -7.02 -13.58 -1.27
N THR A 392 -6.28 -14.58 -1.72
CA THR A 392 -6.79 -15.68 -2.57
C THR A 392 -7.39 -16.80 -1.71
N ASN A 393 -8.59 -16.55 -1.17
CA ASN A 393 -9.31 -17.51 -0.35
C ASN A 393 -10.30 -18.34 -1.18
N ASN A 394 -9.77 -19.37 -1.84
CA ASN A 394 -10.56 -20.26 -2.71
C ASN A 394 -11.69 -21.00 -1.99
N MET A 395 -11.66 -21.14 -0.65
CA MET A 395 -12.72 -21.83 0.09
C MET A 395 -13.83 -20.89 0.59
N LEU A 396 -13.65 -19.57 0.47
CA LEU A 396 -14.56 -18.59 1.02
C LEU A 396 -15.87 -18.55 0.23
N ARG A 397 -16.98 -18.85 0.92
CA ARG A 397 -18.33 -18.89 0.34
C ARG A 397 -19.18 -17.70 0.76
N LYS A 398 -18.87 -17.08 1.90
CA LYS A 398 -19.70 -16.01 2.47
C LYS A 398 -18.85 -14.87 3.02
N LEU A 399 -19.19 -13.65 2.62
CA LEU A 399 -18.63 -12.41 3.15
C LEU A 399 -19.76 -11.51 3.66
N ASP A 400 -19.71 -11.17 4.95
CA ASP A 400 -20.61 -10.16 5.55
C ASP A 400 -19.78 -9.03 6.15
N ILE A 401 -19.89 -7.85 5.55
CA ILE A 401 -19.22 -6.60 5.96
C ILE A 401 -20.22 -5.46 6.14
N ARG A 402 -21.51 -5.79 6.33
CA ARG A 402 -22.56 -4.79 6.47
C ARG A 402 -22.31 -3.83 7.63
N ASN A 403 -22.73 -2.58 7.42
CA ASN A 403 -22.67 -1.50 8.40
C ASN A 403 -21.26 -1.21 8.93
N CYS A 404 -20.26 -1.30 8.06
CA CYS A 404 -18.90 -0.83 8.31
C CYS A 404 -18.63 0.47 7.51
N PRO A 405 -19.17 1.63 7.92
CA PRO A 405 -19.23 2.84 7.08
C PRO A 405 -17.88 3.46 6.73
N ASN A 406 -16.83 3.19 7.51
CA ASN A 406 -15.48 3.71 7.25
C ASN A 406 -14.62 2.81 6.36
N LEU A 407 -15.12 1.63 5.98
CA LEU A 407 -14.48 0.80 4.97
C LEU A 407 -14.76 1.41 3.59
N ARG A 408 -13.75 2.09 3.06
CA ARG A 408 -13.79 2.82 1.77
C ARG A 408 -13.01 2.14 0.66
N GLN A 409 -12.05 1.30 1.03
CA GLN A 409 -11.21 0.54 0.11
C GLN A 409 -12.07 -0.34 -0.81
N ALA A 410 -11.69 -0.46 -2.08
CA ALA A 410 -12.26 -1.47 -2.96
C ALA A 410 -12.04 -2.87 -2.36
N VAL A 411 -13.09 -3.71 -2.37
CA VAL A 411 -12.99 -5.07 -1.85
C VAL A 411 -12.67 -6.00 -3.00
N ASP A 412 -11.42 -6.48 -3.05
CA ASP A 412 -10.98 -7.45 -4.04
C ASP A 412 -11.19 -8.88 -3.53
N ILE A 413 -12.08 -9.60 -4.21
CA ILE A 413 -12.35 -11.02 -4.01
C ILE A 413 -12.24 -11.79 -5.33
N SER A 414 -11.49 -11.27 -6.30
CA SER A 414 -11.28 -11.90 -7.61
C SER A 414 -10.71 -13.31 -7.49
N GLY A 415 -9.86 -13.55 -6.49
CA GLY A 415 -9.29 -14.86 -6.14
C GLY A 415 -10.17 -15.73 -5.23
N CYS A 416 -11.44 -15.41 -5.01
CA CYS A 416 -12.37 -16.18 -4.17
C CYS A 416 -13.41 -16.92 -5.04
N GLU A 417 -12.98 -17.89 -5.83
CA GLU A 417 -13.80 -18.52 -6.89
C GLU A 417 -15.07 -19.24 -6.40
N ASN A 418 -15.12 -19.66 -5.12
CA ASN A 418 -16.26 -20.34 -4.52
C ASN A 418 -17.24 -19.39 -3.78
N MET A 419 -17.16 -18.09 -4.02
CA MET A 419 -18.04 -17.11 -3.37
C MET A 419 -19.52 -17.33 -3.77
N GLU A 420 -20.40 -17.46 -2.76
CA GLU A 420 -21.83 -17.71 -2.91
C GLU A 420 -22.69 -16.53 -2.40
N GLU A 421 -22.25 -15.83 -1.34
CA GLU A 421 -22.99 -14.76 -0.68
C GLU A 421 -22.12 -13.56 -0.28
N ILE A 422 -22.53 -12.35 -0.69
CA ILE A 422 -21.87 -11.09 -0.31
C ILE A 422 -22.89 -10.10 0.24
N TYR A 423 -22.60 -9.57 1.43
CA TYR A 423 -23.38 -8.54 2.10
C TYR A 423 -22.52 -7.33 2.45
N ALA A 424 -22.73 -6.20 1.76
CA ALA A 424 -21.89 -5.01 1.87
C ALA A 424 -22.67 -3.69 2.06
N GLN A 425 -23.98 -3.74 2.31
CA GLN A 425 -24.77 -2.53 2.58
C GLN A 425 -24.26 -1.78 3.82
N GLY A 426 -24.35 -0.44 3.83
CA GLY A 426 -23.88 0.38 4.95
C GLY A 426 -22.36 0.56 5.02
N THR A 427 -21.61 0.06 4.03
CA THR A 427 -20.18 0.39 3.83
C THR A 427 -20.03 1.60 2.90
N SER A 428 -18.80 2.12 2.78
CA SER A 428 -18.45 3.20 1.84
C SER A 428 -17.54 2.74 0.69
N ILE A 429 -17.53 1.44 0.37
CA ILE A 429 -16.67 0.89 -0.68
C ILE A 429 -17.12 1.40 -2.07
N THR A 430 -16.16 1.60 -2.96
CA THR A 430 -16.42 2.13 -4.31
C THR A 430 -16.61 1.03 -5.36
N SER A 431 -16.09 -0.17 -5.09
CA SER A 431 -16.21 -1.35 -5.96
C SER A 431 -16.03 -2.66 -5.16
N VAL A 432 -16.61 -3.73 -5.70
CA VAL A 432 -16.30 -5.12 -5.35
C VAL A 432 -15.75 -5.79 -6.60
N VAL A 433 -14.52 -6.31 -6.56
CA VAL A 433 -13.92 -7.04 -7.68
C VAL A 433 -14.28 -8.51 -7.53
N LEU A 434 -15.22 -8.98 -8.34
CA LEU A 434 -15.72 -10.36 -8.30
C LEU A 434 -14.83 -11.31 -9.14
N PRO A 435 -14.88 -12.63 -8.85
CA PRO A 435 -14.34 -13.64 -9.76
C PRO A 435 -14.95 -13.53 -11.17
N ALA A 436 -14.17 -13.86 -12.20
CA ALA A 436 -14.57 -13.72 -13.61
C ALA A 436 -15.77 -14.60 -14.02
N ALA A 437 -16.00 -15.67 -13.27
CA ALA A 437 -17.19 -16.52 -13.31
C ALA A 437 -17.39 -17.13 -11.92
N GLY A 438 -18.60 -17.57 -11.58
CA GLY A 438 -18.80 -18.16 -10.27
C GLY A 438 -20.22 -18.65 -9.99
N ILE A 439 -20.40 -19.02 -8.72
CA ILE A 439 -21.65 -19.53 -8.17
C ILE A 439 -22.36 -18.51 -7.27
N LEU A 440 -22.03 -17.22 -7.43
CA LEU A 440 -22.61 -16.15 -6.63
C LEU A 440 -24.13 -16.15 -6.77
N SER A 441 -24.81 -16.25 -5.63
CA SER A 441 -26.27 -16.37 -5.56
C SER A 441 -26.93 -15.22 -4.82
N LYS A 442 -26.19 -14.54 -3.93
CA LYS A 442 -26.65 -13.38 -3.18
C LYS A 442 -25.62 -12.26 -3.22
N LEU A 443 -26.04 -11.07 -3.64
CA LEU A 443 -25.18 -9.91 -3.76
C LEU A 443 -25.92 -8.64 -3.33
N TYR A 444 -25.50 -8.08 -2.21
CA TYR A 444 -26.09 -6.86 -1.69
C TYR A 444 -25.04 -5.77 -1.46
N LEU A 445 -25.20 -4.63 -2.11
CA LEU A 445 -24.15 -3.63 -2.29
C LEU A 445 -24.53 -2.25 -1.73
N PRO A 446 -23.55 -1.40 -1.37
CA PRO A 446 -23.81 -0.08 -0.83
C PRO A 446 -24.20 0.94 -1.91
N ALA A 447 -24.68 2.11 -1.47
CA ALA A 447 -25.02 3.25 -2.33
C ALA A 447 -23.79 3.98 -2.91
N THR A 448 -22.58 3.65 -2.44
CA THR A 448 -21.36 4.37 -2.77
C THR A 448 -20.63 3.84 -4.00
N LEU A 449 -21.15 2.77 -4.63
CA LEU A 449 -20.52 2.17 -5.81
C LEU A 449 -20.44 3.14 -6.99
N THR A 450 -19.28 3.17 -7.64
CA THR A 450 -19.06 3.95 -8.86
C THR A 450 -19.15 3.12 -10.13
N GLY A 451 -18.96 1.80 -10.02
CA GLY A 451 -19.07 0.84 -11.11
C GLY A 451 -19.52 -0.54 -10.63
N LEU A 452 -20.26 -1.24 -11.49
CA LEU A 452 -20.71 -2.62 -11.28
C LEU A 452 -20.21 -3.49 -12.44
N THR A 453 -19.58 -4.62 -12.13
CA THR A 453 -19.18 -5.63 -13.12
C THR A 453 -19.65 -7.01 -12.66
N LEU A 454 -20.59 -7.58 -13.39
CA LEU A 454 -21.13 -8.92 -13.19
C LEU A 454 -20.87 -9.73 -14.46
N ARG A 455 -20.02 -10.76 -14.38
CA ARG A 455 -19.68 -11.64 -15.50
C ARG A 455 -19.93 -13.09 -15.13
N ASN A 456 -20.67 -13.80 -15.96
CA ASN A 456 -20.88 -15.25 -15.85
C ASN A 456 -21.40 -15.69 -14.46
N GLN A 457 -22.26 -14.88 -13.84
CA GLN A 457 -22.88 -15.15 -12.53
C GLN A 457 -24.29 -15.70 -12.72
N SER A 458 -24.39 -16.91 -13.29
CA SER A 458 -25.66 -17.51 -13.71
C SER A 458 -26.61 -17.87 -12.55
N LYS A 459 -26.07 -18.03 -11.33
CA LYS A 459 -26.86 -18.30 -10.12
C LYS A 459 -27.44 -17.04 -9.47
N LEU A 460 -26.99 -15.85 -9.86
CA LEU A 460 -27.49 -14.60 -9.33
C LEU A 460 -28.82 -14.25 -10.02
N THR A 461 -29.86 -14.02 -9.22
CA THR A 461 -31.23 -13.73 -9.68
C THR A 461 -31.76 -12.47 -9.00
N ASP A 462 -32.81 -11.87 -9.57
CA ASP A 462 -33.40 -10.62 -9.07
C ASP A 462 -33.81 -10.66 -7.60
N ALA A 463 -34.23 -11.83 -7.08
CA ALA A 463 -34.66 -11.97 -5.69
C ALA A 463 -33.55 -11.74 -4.66
N TYR A 464 -32.28 -11.84 -5.07
CA TYR A 464 -31.12 -11.82 -4.19
C TYR A 464 -30.03 -10.85 -4.67
N PHE A 465 -30.41 -9.87 -5.47
CA PHE A 465 -29.54 -8.79 -5.94
C PHE A 465 -30.13 -7.43 -5.57
N ASP A 466 -29.38 -6.61 -4.84
CA ASP A 466 -29.78 -5.22 -4.57
C ASP A 466 -28.57 -4.29 -4.42
N ILE A 467 -28.77 -3.03 -4.81
CA ILE A 467 -27.83 -1.93 -4.60
C ILE A 467 -28.59 -0.81 -3.89
N ALA A 468 -28.10 -0.44 -2.71
CA ALA A 468 -28.79 0.52 -1.82
C ALA A 468 -28.99 1.91 -2.46
N GLY A 469 -28.14 2.32 -3.42
CA GLY A 469 -28.24 3.60 -4.13
C GLY A 469 -27.50 3.55 -5.48
N VAL A 470 -27.90 4.42 -6.41
CA VAL A 470 -27.42 4.44 -7.82
C VAL A 470 -26.88 5.80 -8.26
N GLU A 471 -26.85 6.78 -7.35
CA GLU A 471 -26.53 8.18 -7.61
C GLU A 471 -25.07 8.41 -8.03
N ARG A 472 -24.20 7.45 -7.78
CA ARG A 472 -22.77 7.48 -8.13
C ARG A 472 -22.39 6.46 -9.21
N LEU A 473 -23.33 5.63 -9.64
CA LEU A 473 -23.06 4.49 -10.53
C LEU A 473 -22.88 4.96 -11.98
N THR A 474 -21.62 5.13 -12.38
CA THR A 474 -21.26 5.63 -13.72
C THR A 474 -21.17 4.51 -14.76
N THR A 475 -20.82 3.29 -14.34
CA THR A 475 -20.53 2.17 -15.24
C THR A 475 -21.27 0.91 -14.82
N ILE A 476 -21.93 0.25 -15.78
CA ILE A 476 -22.57 -1.06 -15.60
C ILE A 476 -22.07 -2.02 -16.68
N VAL A 477 -21.45 -3.12 -16.24
CA VAL A 477 -21.08 -4.27 -17.07
C VAL A 477 -21.83 -5.49 -16.54
N CYS A 478 -22.68 -6.08 -17.37
CA CYS A 478 -23.50 -7.24 -17.02
C CYS A 478 -23.47 -8.25 -18.17
N GLU A 479 -22.87 -9.40 -17.97
CA GLU A 479 -22.63 -10.40 -19.00
C GLU A 479 -23.04 -11.79 -18.48
N ASP A 480 -23.93 -12.47 -19.20
CA ASP A 480 -24.33 -13.85 -18.92
C ASP A 480 -24.82 -14.07 -17.47
N THR A 481 -25.75 -13.23 -17.03
CA THR A 481 -26.33 -13.25 -15.67
C THR A 481 -27.82 -13.57 -15.70
N GLY A 482 -28.36 -14.12 -14.60
CA GLY A 482 -29.79 -14.37 -14.43
C GLY A 482 -30.62 -13.16 -13.98
N ILE A 483 -30.03 -11.97 -13.87
CA ILE A 483 -30.72 -10.75 -13.40
C ILE A 483 -31.34 -9.95 -14.54
N ASN A 484 -32.51 -9.35 -14.31
CA ASN A 484 -33.08 -8.32 -15.16
C ASN A 484 -32.43 -6.96 -14.86
N VAL A 485 -31.26 -6.73 -15.44
CA VAL A 485 -30.45 -5.51 -15.28
C VAL A 485 -31.20 -4.21 -15.62
N PHE A 486 -32.29 -4.27 -16.40
CA PHE A 486 -33.07 -3.07 -16.74
C PHE A 486 -33.75 -2.42 -15.54
N TYR A 487 -34.04 -3.17 -14.46
CA TYR A 487 -34.48 -2.56 -13.20
C TYR A 487 -33.45 -1.55 -12.66
N LEU A 488 -32.16 -1.89 -12.74
CA LEU A 488 -31.07 -1.02 -12.34
C LEU A 488 -30.90 0.16 -13.30
N ILE A 489 -31.00 -0.08 -14.61
CA ILE A 489 -30.94 0.96 -15.64
C ILE A 489 -32.06 2.00 -15.44
N THR A 490 -33.29 1.56 -15.23
CA THR A 490 -34.44 2.45 -14.98
C THR A 490 -34.20 3.32 -13.74
N ARG A 491 -33.67 2.74 -12.65
CA ARG A 491 -33.28 3.51 -11.46
C ARG A 491 -32.21 4.56 -11.77
N CYS A 492 -31.19 4.22 -12.55
CA CYS A 492 -30.12 5.14 -12.92
C CYS A 492 -30.62 6.29 -13.81
N LEU A 493 -31.41 5.97 -14.84
CA LEU A 493 -31.94 6.94 -15.81
C LEU A 493 -33.10 7.78 -15.27
N GLY A 494 -33.73 7.35 -14.16
CA GLY A 494 -34.79 8.07 -13.47
C GLY A 494 -34.31 9.21 -12.56
N ILE A 495 -33.00 9.34 -12.32
CA ILE A 495 -32.42 10.44 -11.55
C ILE A 495 -32.50 11.75 -12.36
N LYS A 496 -32.75 12.89 -11.70
CA LYS A 496 -32.84 14.21 -12.35
C LYS A 496 -31.63 14.55 -13.23
N ASN A 497 -30.44 14.12 -12.80
CA ASN A 497 -29.17 14.21 -13.54
C ASN A 497 -28.47 12.84 -13.51
N PRO A 498 -28.78 11.91 -14.44
CA PRO A 498 -28.17 10.59 -14.46
C PRO A 498 -26.65 10.69 -14.65
N VAL A 499 -25.88 10.00 -13.80
CA VAL A 499 -24.41 9.92 -13.93
C VAL A 499 -23.93 8.70 -14.74
N LEU A 500 -24.87 7.82 -15.11
CA LEU A 500 -24.60 6.62 -15.90
C LEU A 500 -24.10 7.01 -17.29
N ASN A 501 -22.84 6.70 -17.59
CA ASN A 501 -22.18 7.11 -18.83
C ASN A 501 -21.64 5.93 -19.66
N ARG A 502 -21.48 4.74 -19.06
CA ARG A 502 -20.94 3.54 -19.71
C ARG A 502 -21.78 2.30 -19.41
N VAL A 503 -22.25 1.64 -20.46
CA VAL A 503 -23.10 0.44 -20.35
C VAL A 503 -22.63 -0.66 -21.32
N ARG A 504 -22.42 -1.86 -20.78
CA ARG A 504 -22.19 -3.10 -21.53
C ARG A 504 -23.06 -4.22 -20.98
N LEU A 505 -23.97 -4.71 -21.80
CA LEU A 505 -24.96 -5.72 -21.47
C LEU A 505 -24.89 -6.86 -22.49
N ILE A 506 -24.35 -8.01 -22.12
CA ILE A 506 -24.16 -9.15 -23.04
C ILE A 506 -25.11 -10.28 -22.66
N ASN A 507 -25.81 -10.81 -23.67
CA ASN A 507 -26.73 -11.93 -23.57
C ASN A 507 -27.81 -11.73 -22.48
N ILE A 508 -28.38 -10.53 -22.42
CA ILE A 508 -29.46 -10.24 -21.47
C ILE A 508 -30.79 -10.89 -21.89
N ASN A 509 -31.69 -11.09 -20.94
CA ASN A 509 -33.08 -11.46 -21.18
C ASN A 509 -34.00 -10.53 -20.36
N ALA A 510 -34.38 -9.40 -20.95
CA ALA A 510 -35.08 -8.33 -20.25
C ALA A 510 -36.50 -8.11 -20.78
N SER A 511 -37.39 -7.62 -19.92
CA SER A 511 -38.75 -7.20 -20.26
C SER A 511 -39.09 -5.89 -19.56
N ALA A 512 -39.77 -4.98 -20.27
CA ALA A 512 -40.17 -3.67 -19.75
C ALA A 512 -41.50 -3.19 -20.36
N PRO A 513 -42.18 -2.19 -19.74
CA PRO A 513 -43.45 -1.68 -20.26
C PRO A 513 -43.37 -1.09 -21.67
N ASN A 514 -42.26 -0.46 -22.04
CA ASN A 514 -42.07 0.18 -23.35
C ASN A 514 -40.58 0.28 -23.73
N LEU A 515 -40.29 0.96 -24.84
CA LEU A 515 -38.93 1.13 -25.37
C LEU A 515 -38.16 2.35 -24.79
N ASN A 516 -38.72 3.11 -23.85
CA ASN A 516 -38.18 4.43 -23.49
C ASN A 516 -36.77 4.35 -22.89
N ASP A 517 -36.51 3.45 -21.94
CA ASP A 517 -35.19 3.36 -21.31
C ASP A 517 -34.15 2.74 -22.26
N LEU A 518 -34.53 1.75 -23.06
CA LEU A 518 -33.67 1.23 -24.14
C LEU A 518 -33.32 2.31 -25.16
N TYR A 519 -34.29 3.17 -25.52
CA TYR A 519 -34.08 4.29 -26.44
C TYR A 519 -33.09 5.33 -25.90
N LYS A 520 -33.13 5.64 -24.59
CA LYS A 520 -32.18 6.54 -23.94
C LYS A 520 -30.74 6.01 -24.00
N LEU A 521 -30.54 4.69 -23.92
CA LEU A 521 -29.21 4.07 -23.97
C LEU A 521 -28.48 4.29 -25.31
N ILE A 522 -29.18 4.67 -26.39
CA ILE A 522 -28.55 5.03 -27.67
C ILE A 522 -27.57 6.20 -27.50
N LYS A 523 -27.83 7.11 -26.55
CA LYS A 523 -26.98 8.27 -26.24
C LYS A 523 -25.94 7.99 -25.15
N VAL A 524 -25.93 6.80 -24.56
CA VAL A 524 -24.99 6.41 -23.49
C VAL A 524 -23.81 5.68 -24.11
N GLY A 525 -22.59 5.94 -23.62
CA GLY A 525 -21.38 5.25 -24.09
C GLY A 525 -21.36 3.78 -23.71
N GLY A 526 -20.51 2.99 -24.38
CA GLY A 526 -20.31 1.58 -24.08
C GLY A 526 -18.88 1.23 -23.73
N ILE A 527 -18.66 -0.06 -23.45
CA ILE A 527 -17.35 -0.69 -23.24
C ILE A 527 -17.27 -1.92 -24.16
N ASP A 528 -16.16 -2.09 -24.87
CA ASP A 528 -15.91 -3.25 -25.73
C ASP A 528 -15.42 -4.48 -24.93
N GLU A 529 -15.12 -5.59 -25.62
CA GLU A 529 -14.63 -6.83 -25.00
C GLU A 529 -13.25 -6.70 -24.35
N ASN A 530 -12.44 -5.73 -24.79
CA ASN A 530 -11.09 -5.47 -24.30
C ASN A 530 -11.06 -4.44 -23.16
N GLY A 531 -12.23 -3.91 -22.76
CA GLY A 531 -12.35 -2.88 -21.73
C GLY A 531 -12.18 -1.44 -22.24
N ASN A 532 -12.14 -1.22 -23.57
CA ASN A 532 -12.04 0.12 -24.13
C ASN A 532 -13.41 0.80 -24.26
N ASN A 533 -13.41 2.12 -24.18
CA ASN A 533 -14.61 2.94 -24.33
C ASN A 533 -15.08 3.01 -25.79
N VAL A 534 -16.37 2.78 -26.03
CA VAL A 534 -17.04 2.95 -27.33
C VAL A 534 -18.18 3.98 -27.27
N GLN A 535 -18.59 4.54 -28.42
CA GLN A 535 -19.51 5.68 -28.46
C GLN A 535 -20.94 5.37 -28.01
N THR A 536 -21.40 4.13 -28.22
CA THR A 536 -22.76 3.68 -27.89
C THR A 536 -22.71 2.46 -26.98
N ALA A 537 -23.69 2.31 -26.10
CA ALA A 537 -23.84 1.13 -25.25
C ALA A 537 -23.78 -0.17 -26.06
N VAL A 538 -23.09 -1.19 -25.54
CA VAL A 538 -23.01 -2.50 -26.19
C VAL A 538 -24.08 -3.39 -25.57
N ILE A 539 -25.10 -3.77 -26.35
CA ILE A 539 -26.26 -4.51 -25.84
C ILE A 539 -26.58 -5.68 -26.77
N THR A 540 -26.61 -6.92 -26.26
CA THR A 540 -26.96 -8.14 -27.01
C THR A 540 -27.93 -9.03 -26.20
N GLY A 541 -28.66 -9.93 -26.87
CA GLY A 541 -29.61 -10.85 -26.22
C GLY A 541 -31.05 -10.57 -26.61
N LYS A 542 -31.99 -10.59 -25.65
CA LYS A 542 -33.43 -10.44 -25.88
C LYS A 542 -34.04 -9.32 -25.03
N TYR A 543 -34.86 -8.48 -25.65
CA TYR A 543 -35.65 -7.43 -24.99
C TYR A 543 -37.11 -7.49 -25.45
N HIS A 544 -38.04 -7.64 -24.50
CA HIS A 544 -39.48 -7.60 -24.78
C HIS A 544 -40.12 -6.31 -24.25
N ALA A 545 -40.79 -5.56 -25.13
CA ALA A 545 -41.57 -4.37 -24.76
C ALA A 545 -43.08 -4.66 -24.79
N ILE A 546 -43.84 -4.28 -23.75
CA ILE A 546 -45.30 -4.44 -23.79
C ILE A 546 -45.89 -3.56 -24.92
N SER A 547 -45.52 -2.28 -24.99
CA SER A 547 -45.87 -1.40 -26.12
C SER A 547 -44.64 -0.81 -26.80
N ALA A 548 -44.68 -0.70 -28.12
CA ALA A 548 -43.65 -0.06 -28.93
C ALA A 548 -44.28 0.95 -29.89
N THR A 549 -43.73 2.17 -29.96
CA THR A 549 -44.05 3.10 -31.05
C THR A 549 -43.17 2.77 -32.25
N SER A 550 -43.72 2.87 -33.46
CA SER A 550 -43.02 2.45 -34.69
C SER A 550 -41.72 3.22 -34.96
N ASP A 551 -41.65 4.50 -34.56
CA ASP A 551 -40.46 5.35 -34.69
C ASP A 551 -39.32 4.94 -33.74
N LYS A 552 -39.63 4.69 -32.45
CA LYS A 552 -38.63 4.27 -31.45
C LYS A 552 -38.12 2.86 -31.74
N LEU A 553 -38.98 1.94 -32.17
CA LEU A 553 -38.60 0.58 -32.53
C LEU A 553 -37.54 0.56 -33.65
N ALA A 554 -37.71 1.38 -34.67
CA ALA A 554 -36.76 1.49 -35.77
C ALA A 554 -35.39 2.01 -35.29
N LYS A 555 -35.37 3.07 -34.48
CA LYS A 555 -34.14 3.66 -33.93
C LYS A 555 -33.39 2.69 -32.99
N CYS A 556 -34.10 1.97 -32.11
CA CYS A 556 -33.46 0.97 -31.24
C CYS A 556 -32.87 -0.21 -32.01
N ARG A 557 -33.56 -0.74 -33.03
CA ARG A 557 -33.03 -1.83 -33.87
C ARG A 557 -31.80 -1.42 -34.67
N ALA A 558 -31.73 -0.16 -35.11
CA ALA A 558 -30.56 0.36 -35.81
C ALA A 558 -29.37 0.54 -34.86
N ALA A 559 -29.60 1.02 -33.63
CA ALA A 559 -28.55 1.25 -32.64
C ALA A 559 -28.02 -0.05 -32.02
N PHE A 560 -28.86 -1.08 -31.86
CA PHE A 560 -28.53 -2.35 -31.22
C PHE A 560 -28.86 -3.54 -32.14
N PRO A 561 -28.09 -3.76 -33.22
CA PRO A 561 -28.40 -4.77 -34.23
C PRO A 561 -28.34 -6.22 -33.70
N GLU A 562 -27.58 -6.46 -32.63
CA GLU A 562 -27.42 -7.76 -31.99
C GLU A 562 -28.42 -8.02 -30.84
N LEU A 563 -29.34 -7.08 -30.60
CA LEU A 563 -30.42 -7.22 -29.62
C LEU A 563 -31.73 -7.62 -30.31
N GLU A 564 -32.27 -8.78 -29.95
CA GLU A 564 -33.59 -9.22 -30.41
C GLU A 564 -34.70 -8.44 -29.67
N ILE A 565 -35.31 -7.45 -30.36
CA ILE A 565 -36.41 -6.63 -29.82
C ILE A 565 -37.76 -7.16 -30.30
N THR A 566 -38.57 -7.65 -29.34
CA THR A 566 -39.96 -8.11 -29.55
C THR A 566 -40.96 -7.22 -28.81
N TYR A 567 -42.24 -7.23 -29.22
CA TYR A 567 -43.28 -6.40 -28.61
C TYR A 567 -44.66 -7.04 -28.63
N THR A 568 -45.55 -6.64 -27.70
CA THR A 568 -46.96 -7.07 -27.70
C THR A 568 -47.83 -6.18 -28.61
N THR A 569 -47.72 -4.85 -28.49
CA THR A 569 -48.56 -3.90 -29.25
C THR A 569 -47.70 -2.84 -29.96
N LEU A 570 -47.99 -2.58 -31.25
CA LEU A 570 -47.35 -1.52 -32.05
C LEU A 570 -48.28 -0.31 -32.18
N LEU A 571 -47.80 0.89 -31.85
CA LEU A 571 -48.56 2.15 -31.89
C LEU A 571 -48.01 3.11 -32.97
N PRO A 572 -48.87 3.88 -33.67
CA PRO A 572 -48.43 4.96 -34.56
C PRO A 572 -47.91 6.19 -33.78
N PRO A 573 -47.12 7.07 -34.41
CA PRO A 573 -46.65 8.31 -33.77
C PRO A 573 -47.77 9.36 -33.64
N THR A 574 -47.81 10.10 -32.51
CA THR A 574 -48.75 11.21 -32.26
C THR A 574 -48.11 12.57 -32.59
N ILE A 575 -48.83 13.49 -33.27
CA ILE A 575 -48.27 14.76 -33.81
C ILE A 575 -49.09 16.01 -33.45
N THR A 576 -48.50 17.06 -32.87
CA THR A 576 -49.17 18.37 -32.60
C THR A 576 -48.59 19.52 -33.45
N THR A 577 -49.44 20.40 -34.00
CA THR A 577 -49.05 21.60 -34.78
C THR A 577 -49.22 22.90 -33.98
N PHE A 578 -48.23 23.79 -33.93
CA PHE A 578 -48.23 25.06 -33.17
C PHE A 578 -48.12 26.30 -34.09
N VAL A 579 -48.84 27.40 -33.79
CA VAL A 579 -48.92 28.65 -34.59
C VAL A 579 -48.76 29.93 -33.74
N PHE A 580 -48.03 30.99 -34.20
CA PHE A 580 -47.69 32.20 -33.40
C PHE A 580 -48.00 33.58 -34.08
N ARG A 581 -48.45 34.63 -33.33
CA ARG A 581 -48.90 35.96 -33.85
C ARG A 581 -48.39 37.19 -33.06
N SER A 582 -48.05 38.33 -33.71
CA SER A 582 -47.43 39.55 -33.08
C SER A 582 -48.40 40.50 -32.33
N SER A 583 -47.96 41.13 -31.22
CA SER A 583 -48.74 42.09 -30.40
C SER A 583 -48.83 43.54 -30.89
N GLN A 584 -47.89 44.02 -31.72
CA GLN A 584 -47.88 45.40 -32.25
C GLN A 584 -47.98 45.46 -33.77
N SER A 585 -48.55 44.41 -34.38
CA SER A 585 -48.64 44.24 -35.84
C SER A 585 -47.29 44.39 -36.57
N LYS A 586 -46.17 44.03 -35.91
CA LYS A 586 -44.84 44.00 -36.52
C LYS A 586 -44.59 42.61 -37.10
N THR A 587 -44.01 42.55 -38.30
CA THR A 587 -43.67 41.28 -38.97
C THR A 587 -42.77 40.43 -38.07
N ILE A 588 -43.08 39.16 -37.85
CA ILE A 588 -42.20 38.22 -37.13
C ILE A 588 -41.06 37.80 -38.08
N THR A 589 -39.82 37.86 -37.61
CA THR A 589 -38.63 37.56 -38.41
C THR A 589 -37.68 36.63 -37.67
N ASN A 590 -37.07 35.67 -38.36
CA ASN A 590 -36.08 34.71 -37.86
C ASN A 590 -36.55 33.94 -36.61
N ALA A 591 -37.70 33.29 -36.71
CA ALA A 591 -38.24 32.50 -35.64
C ALA A 591 -37.54 31.14 -35.48
N VAL A 592 -37.29 30.79 -34.23
CA VAL A 592 -36.76 29.51 -33.76
C VAL A 592 -37.78 28.90 -32.82
N PHE A 593 -38.03 27.61 -32.96
CA PHE A 593 -38.94 26.85 -32.11
C PHE A 593 -38.15 25.69 -31.50
N GLU A 594 -38.23 25.51 -30.20
CA GLU A 594 -37.65 24.39 -29.48
C GLU A 594 -38.78 23.67 -28.73
N CYS A 595 -38.69 22.35 -28.65
CA CYS A 595 -39.67 21.51 -27.97
C CYS A 595 -39.02 20.44 -27.08
N GLY A 596 -38.00 20.80 -26.29
CA GLY A 596 -37.27 19.84 -25.45
C GLY A 596 -36.55 18.74 -26.25
N ASP A 597 -36.60 17.50 -25.77
CA ASP A 597 -36.03 16.32 -26.46
C ASP A 597 -36.92 15.79 -27.61
N TYR A 598 -38.06 16.44 -27.87
CA TYR A 598 -38.99 16.02 -28.92
C TYR A 598 -38.52 16.52 -30.29
N GLU A 599 -38.69 15.68 -31.31
CA GLU A 599 -38.38 16.03 -32.71
C GLU A 599 -39.52 16.87 -33.31
N TYR A 600 -39.18 17.88 -34.13
CA TYR A 600 -40.16 18.75 -34.78
C TYR A 600 -39.83 19.09 -36.25
N GLU A 601 -40.86 19.46 -37.01
CA GLU A 601 -40.82 19.94 -38.39
C GLU A 601 -41.22 21.43 -38.44
N LYS A 602 -40.38 22.31 -38.99
CA LYS A 602 -40.70 23.73 -39.23
C LYS A 602 -41.45 23.90 -40.55
N VAL A 603 -42.68 24.42 -40.51
CA VAL A 603 -43.51 24.67 -41.71
C VAL A 603 -43.25 26.06 -42.27
N ASN A 604 -43.22 27.09 -41.41
CA ASN A 604 -42.86 28.48 -41.74
C ASN A 604 -42.43 29.23 -40.45
N GLU A 605 -42.16 30.54 -40.55
CA GLU A 605 -41.69 31.38 -39.42
C GLU A 605 -42.65 31.45 -38.23
N TYR A 606 -43.88 30.98 -38.36
CA TYR A 606 -44.87 31.03 -37.30
C TYR A 606 -45.68 29.73 -37.20
N THR A 607 -45.21 28.59 -37.75
CA THR A 607 -45.94 27.30 -37.73
C THR A 607 -45.00 26.08 -37.66
N TYR A 608 -45.24 25.13 -36.74
CA TYR A 608 -44.36 23.96 -36.42
C TYR A 608 -45.15 22.69 -36.10
N LYS A 609 -44.64 21.47 -36.39
CA LYS A 609 -45.24 20.18 -36.00
C LYS A 609 -44.30 19.37 -35.09
N VAL A 610 -44.79 18.78 -33.98
CA VAL A 610 -43.99 18.02 -33.00
C VAL A 610 -44.53 16.61 -32.83
N THR A 611 -43.65 15.60 -32.81
CA THR A 611 -44.02 14.20 -32.54
C THR A 611 -43.73 13.84 -31.08
N ALA A 612 -44.73 13.40 -30.33
CA ALA A 612 -44.61 13.07 -28.89
C ALA A 612 -45.71 12.09 -28.47
N ASP A 613 -45.45 11.23 -27.47
CA ASP A 613 -46.44 10.27 -26.96
C ASP A 613 -47.63 10.98 -26.29
N ASP A 614 -48.82 10.38 -26.31
CA ASP A 614 -49.98 10.90 -25.57
C ASP A 614 -49.66 11.07 -24.07
N ASP A 615 -50.26 12.09 -23.46
CA ASP A 615 -50.04 12.52 -22.08
C ASP A 615 -48.62 13.04 -21.77
N SER A 616 -47.74 13.12 -22.77
CA SER A 616 -46.46 13.83 -22.67
C SER A 616 -46.69 15.33 -22.56
N ILE A 617 -45.87 16.02 -21.77
CA ILE A 617 -45.84 17.48 -21.72
C ILE A 617 -44.70 17.94 -22.63
N VAL A 618 -45.05 18.60 -23.74
CA VAL A 618 -44.10 19.22 -24.66
C VAL A 618 -43.83 20.65 -24.19
N PRO A 619 -42.60 20.98 -23.77
CA PRO A 619 -42.23 22.34 -23.42
C PRO A 619 -42.01 23.15 -24.70
N ILE A 620 -42.89 24.07 -25.00
CA ILE A 620 -42.81 24.96 -26.16
C ILE A 620 -41.92 26.14 -25.80
N ILE A 621 -40.91 26.41 -26.63
CA ILE A 621 -40.13 27.64 -26.59
C ILE A 621 -40.10 28.21 -28.00
N PHE A 622 -40.79 29.32 -28.22
CA PHE A 622 -40.81 30.05 -29.49
C PHE A 622 -40.08 31.37 -29.33
N LYS A 623 -39.00 31.55 -30.09
CA LYS A 623 -38.14 32.73 -30.09
C LYS A 623 -38.19 33.38 -31.46
N CYS A 624 -38.06 34.70 -31.54
CA CYS A 624 -37.86 35.40 -32.80
C CYS A 624 -37.12 36.72 -32.55
N ASP A 625 -36.58 37.33 -33.61
CA ASP A 625 -35.65 38.45 -33.43
C ASP A 625 -36.27 39.70 -32.81
N ASN A 626 -37.56 39.94 -33.04
CA ASN A 626 -38.19 41.22 -32.74
C ASN A 626 -39.41 41.13 -31.80
N HIS A 627 -39.74 39.95 -31.30
CA HIS A 627 -40.74 39.75 -30.24
C HIS A 627 -40.17 38.90 -29.11
N LYS A 628 -40.64 39.13 -27.89
CA LYS A 628 -40.32 38.39 -26.69
C LYS A 628 -40.60 36.91 -26.93
N ASP A 629 -39.65 36.11 -26.47
CA ASP A 629 -39.78 34.66 -26.43
C ASP A 629 -41.09 34.27 -25.73
N PHE A 630 -41.74 33.26 -26.29
CA PHE A 630 -42.96 32.69 -25.79
C PHE A 630 -42.66 31.28 -25.31
N THR A 631 -42.99 30.99 -24.05
CA THR A 631 -42.82 29.66 -23.46
C THR A 631 -44.13 29.15 -22.91
N ALA A 632 -44.44 27.88 -23.14
CA ALA A 632 -45.62 27.22 -22.58
C ALA A 632 -45.40 25.72 -22.47
N ASP A 633 -45.99 25.08 -21.46
CA ASP A 633 -46.07 23.63 -21.39
C ASP A 633 -47.37 23.15 -22.03
N TYR A 634 -47.25 22.21 -22.97
CA TYR A 634 -48.39 21.70 -23.72
C TYR A 634 -48.57 20.19 -23.48
N LEU A 635 -49.71 19.82 -22.90
CA LEU A 635 -50.11 18.42 -22.73
C LEU A 635 -50.57 17.85 -24.08
N VAL A 636 -49.82 16.88 -24.59
CA VAL A 636 -50.11 16.15 -25.83
C VAL A 636 -51.33 15.26 -25.60
N SER A 637 -52.29 15.32 -26.52
CA SER A 637 -53.48 14.49 -26.46
C SER A 637 -54.03 14.30 -27.87
N GLY A 638 -53.56 13.26 -28.54
CA GLY A 638 -53.83 12.99 -29.95
C GLY A 638 -53.31 14.07 -30.90
N THR A 639 -53.51 13.84 -32.19
CA THR A 639 -53.02 14.71 -33.26
C THR A 639 -53.89 15.96 -33.43
N ARG A 640 -53.33 17.19 -33.32
CA ARG A 640 -54.10 18.47 -33.39
C ARG A 640 -53.29 19.76 -33.71
N THR A 641 -53.92 20.94 -33.67
CA THR A 641 -53.31 22.29 -33.89
C THR A 641 -53.60 23.29 -32.74
N GLN A 642 -52.64 24.19 -32.39
CA GLN A 642 -52.72 25.18 -31.29
C GLN A 642 -52.11 26.56 -31.65
N ASP A 643 -52.77 27.68 -31.30
CA ASP A 643 -52.36 29.08 -31.60
C ASP A 643 -51.89 29.89 -30.36
N TYR A 644 -50.97 30.87 -30.54
CA TYR A 644 -50.44 31.80 -29.51
C TYR A 644 -50.15 33.25 -30.00
N THR A 645 -50.15 34.25 -29.10
CA THR A 645 -49.81 35.69 -29.38
C THR A 645 -48.56 36.15 -28.60
N ILE A 646 -47.63 36.92 -29.23
CA ILE A 646 -46.27 37.23 -28.72
C ILE A 646 -45.93 38.75 -28.77
N THR A 647 -45.10 39.25 -27.84
CA THR A 647 -44.93 40.71 -27.54
C THR A 647 -43.74 41.39 -28.24
N TYR A 648 -43.87 42.54 -28.91
CA TYR A 648 -42.74 43.23 -29.62
C TYR A 648 -41.62 43.80 -28.71
N ILE A 649 -40.35 43.84 -29.17
CA ILE A 649 -39.14 44.32 -28.44
C ILE A 649 -38.50 45.59 -29.08
N PRO A 650 -38.27 46.70 -28.33
CA PRO A 650 -37.63 47.95 -28.81
C PRO A 650 -36.10 47.85 -29.03
N LEU A 651 -35.47 48.80 -29.76
CA LEU A 651 -34.09 48.75 -30.31
C LEU A 651 -33.13 49.87 -29.81
N ARG A 652 -31.96 49.54 -29.26
CA ARG A 652 -30.83 50.45 -28.94
C ARG A 652 -29.74 50.42 -30.01
N THR A 653 -29.03 51.53 -30.23
CA THR A 653 -27.91 51.65 -31.19
C THR A 653 -26.62 52.14 -30.51
N ILE A 654 -25.55 51.35 -30.43
CA ILE A 654 -24.31 51.69 -29.71
C ILE A 654 -23.13 51.78 -30.67
N ARG A 655 -22.19 52.72 -30.48
CA ARG A 655 -20.99 52.87 -31.32
C ARG A 655 -19.67 52.59 -30.58
N VAL A 656 -18.70 51.86 -31.14
CA VAL A 656 -17.43 51.49 -30.46
C VAL A 656 -16.19 52.17 -31.08
N LYS A 657 -15.27 52.67 -30.23
CA LYS A 657 -14.00 53.32 -30.64
C LYS A 657 -12.77 52.87 -29.82
N VAL A 658 -11.56 53.20 -30.28
CA VAL A 658 -10.28 52.95 -29.57
C VAL A 658 -10.00 54.05 -28.54
N TYR A 659 -9.58 53.67 -27.32
CA TYR A 659 -9.24 54.59 -26.24
C TYR A 659 -8.08 55.53 -26.64
N GLY A 660 -8.31 56.83 -26.52
CA GLY A 660 -7.31 57.85 -26.88
C GLY A 660 -7.08 58.09 -28.38
N GLN A 661 -7.87 57.45 -29.27
CA GLN A 661 -7.75 57.60 -30.73
C GLN A 661 -9.10 57.89 -31.40
N SER A 662 -9.10 58.54 -32.55
CA SER A 662 -10.30 58.77 -33.37
C SER A 662 -10.59 57.62 -34.35
N VAL A 663 -10.47 56.38 -33.87
CA VAL A 663 -10.65 55.15 -34.68
C VAL A 663 -11.90 54.41 -34.19
N TYR A 664 -12.87 54.20 -35.08
CA TYR A 664 -14.08 53.42 -34.83
C TYR A 664 -13.90 52.01 -35.36
N LEU A 665 -14.30 51.02 -34.57
CA LEU A 665 -13.92 49.64 -34.82
C LEU A 665 -15.08 48.86 -35.40
N SER A 666 -14.86 48.30 -36.59
CA SER A 666 -15.70 47.23 -37.12
C SER A 666 -15.33 45.91 -36.48
N GLY A 667 -16.33 45.09 -36.14
CA GLY A 667 -16.08 43.79 -35.51
C GLY A 667 -15.84 43.84 -34.00
N ALA A 668 -16.06 44.98 -33.33
CA ALA A 668 -15.94 45.09 -31.89
C ALA A 668 -17.16 44.47 -31.17
N MET A 669 -16.92 43.58 -30.22
CA MET A 669 -17.95 42.88 -29.45
C MET A 669 -18.27 43.59 -28.13
N ILE A 670 -19.53 43.97 -27.94
CA ILE A 670 -20.14 44.41 -26.68
C ILE A 670 -20.77 43.19 -25.99
N THR A 671 -20.29 42.81 -24.82
CA THR A 671 -20.70 41.61 -24.07
C THR A 671 -21.30 41.99 -22.72
N THR A 672 -22.60 41.84 -22.53
CA THR A 672 -23.28 41.98 -21.23
C THR A 672 -23.23 40.65 -20.46
N ASP A 673 -23.75 40.64 -19.22
CA ASP A 673 -23.94 39.41 -18.43
C ASP A 673 -24.78 38.34 -19.18
N THR A 674 -25.52 38.73 -20.21
CA THR A 674 -26.51 37.90 -20.89
C THR A 674 -26.30 37.74 -22.40
N LYS A 675 -25.59 38.65 -23.10
CA LYS A 675 -25.46 38.60 -24.56
C LYS A 675 -24.26 39.38 -25.11
N SER A 676 -23.70 38.93 -26.24
CA SER A 676 -22.65 39.64 -26.98
C SER A 676 -23.15 40.18 -28.31
N TYR A 677 -22.64 41.33 -28.74
CA TYR A 677 -23.07 42.04 -29.94
C TYR A 677 -21.89 42.65 -30.68
N THR A 678 -21.81 42.44 -32.00
CA THR A 678 -20.65 42.87 -32.80
C THR A 678 -20.96 44.11 -33.61
N SER A 679 -20.01 45.05 -33.68
CA SER A 679 -20.18 46.30 -34.42
C SER A 679 -20.02 46.14 -35.93
N ASP A 680 -20.79 46.93 -36.68
CA ASP A 680 -20.73 47.02 -38.15
C ASP A 680 -19.49 47.78 -38.65
N ALA A 681 -19.37 47.96 -39.97
CA ALA A 681 -18.24 48.65 -40.62
C ALA A 681 -17.95 50.06 -40.06
N ASN A 682 -18.94 50.72 -39.47
CA ASN A 682 -18.85 52.09 -38.95
C ASN A 682 -18.77 52.14 -37.41
N GLY A 683 -18.68 50.98 -36.78
CA GLY A 683 -18.60 50.81 -35.34
C GLY A 683 -19.95 50.68 -34.62
N TYR A 684 -21.08 50.51 -35.33
CA TYR A 684 -22.40 50.46 -34.70
C TYR A 684 -22.89 49.05 -34.37
N VAL A 685 -23.60 48.94 -33.27
CA VAL A 685 -24.25 47.74 -32.74
C VAL A 685 -25.73 48.05 -32.50
N TYR A 686 -26.63 47.18 -32.96
CA TYR A 686 -28.06 47.35 -32.77
C TYR A 686 -28.60 46.27 -31.81
N ILE A 687 -29.11 46.67 -30.65
CA ILE A 687 -29.51 45.77 -29.57
C ILE A 687 -31.00 45.90 -29.27
N ARG A 688 -31.77 44.83 -29.45
CA ARG A 688 -33.17 44.80 -29.02
C ARG A 688 -33.30 44.45 -27.53
N GLY A 689 -34.02 45.28 -26.78
CA GLY A 689 -34.31 45.09 -25.36
C GLY A 689 -34.75 46.38 -24.68
N GLY A 690 -35.70 46.28 -23.74
CA GLY A 690 -36.21 47.42 -22.96
C GLY A 690 -35.54 47.61 -21.59
N GLU A 691 -34.76 46.65 -21.12
CA GLU A 691 -34.20 46.67 -19.76
C GLU A 691 -32.86 47.41 -19.69
N ALA A 692 -32.45 47.86 -18.49
CA ALA A 692 -31.11 48.43 -18.26
C ALA A 692 -29.99 47.43 -18.61
N MET A 693 -28.81 47.92 -18.99
CA MET A 693 -27.74 47.13 -19.61
C MET A 693 -26.35 47.52 -19.10
N LYS A 694 -25.64 46.56 -18.51
CA LYS A 694 -24.22 46.67 -18.13
C LYS A 694 -23.39 45.55 -18.78
N GLY A 695 -22.11 45.77 -19.04
CA GLY A 695 -21.28 44.78 -19.72
C GLY A 695 -19.83 45.19 -19.96
N THR A 696 -19.17 44.45 -20.87
CA THR A 696 -17.83 44.65 -21.40
C THR A 696 -17.87 44.96 -22.89
N VAL A 697 -16.83 45.58 -23.44
CA VAL A 697 -16.63 45.78 -24.87
C VAL A 697 -15.21 45.33 -25.22
N SER A 698 -15.02 44.63 -26.34
CA SER A 698 -13.76 44.04 -26.80
C SER A 698 -13.67 44.13 -28.33
N ALA A 699 -12.49 44.03 -28.93
CA ALA A 699 -12.35 43.99 -30.39
C ALA A 699 -11.10 43.19 -30.79
N LEU A 700 -11.13 42.55 -31.96
CA LEU A 700 -10.00 41.76 -32.45
C LEU A 700 -8.75 42.65 -32.60
N GLY A 701 -7.68 42.30 -31.88
CA GLY A 701 -6.45 43.11 -31.79
C GLY A 701 -6.43 44.18 -30.69
N TYR A 702 -7.44 44.20 -29.80
CA TYR A 702 -7.61 45.19 -28.74
C TYR A 702 -8.01 44.55 -27.40
N GLY A 703 -7.55 45.10 -26.28
CA GLY A 703 -7.97 44.77 -24.91
C GLY A 703 -9.36 45.33 -24.56
N SER A 704 -10.13 44.56 -23.79
CA SER A 704 -11.52 44.86 -23.45
C SER A 704 -11.70 45.93 -22.35
N ASN A 705 -12.91 46.47 -22.18
CA ASN A 705 -13.32 47.49 -21.19
C ASN A 705 -14.77 47.25 -20.69
N THR A 706 -15.29 47.97 -19.68
CA THR A 706 -16.66 47.80 -19.11
C THR A 706 -17.60 49.03 -19.25
N PHE A 707 -18.94 48.86 -19.18
CA PHE A 707 -19.98 49.92 -19.32
C PHE A 707 -21.32 49.65 -18.59
N ASP A 708 -22.19 50.67 -18.43
CA ASP A 708 -23.53 50.62 -17.78
C ASP A 708 -24.54 51.66 -18.37
N PHE A 709 -25.76 51.24 -18.76
CA PHE A 709 -26.85 52.01 -19.44
C PHE A 709 -28.26 51.75 -18.84
N PRO A 710 -29.21 52.71 -18.86
CA PRO A 710 -30.58 52.56 -18.30
C PRO A 710 -31.64 51.92 -19.24
N ALA A 711 -32.82 51.57 -18.72
CA ALA A 711 -33.98 50.94 -19.41
C ALA A 711 -34.71 51.85 -20.44
N ILE A 712 -35.35 51.28 -21.48
CA ILE A 712 -36.08 51.96 -22.59
C ILE A 712 -37.41 51.27 -22.96
N THR A 713 -38.33 52.01 -23.56
CA THR A 713 -39.58 51.48 -24.15
C THR A 713 -39.75 51.79 -25.65
N ASN A 714 -38.89 52.64 -26.20
CA ASN A 714 -38.75 53.01 -27.61
C ASN A 714 -37.26 53.04 -27.99
N ASP A 715 -36.93 53.10 -29.28
CA ASP A 715 -35.56 52.97 -29.78
C ASP A 715 -34.59 54.13 -29.33
N THR A 716 -33.28 53.89 -29.07
CA THR A 716 -32.27 54.89 -28.52
C THR A 716 -30.79 54.72 -29.00
N SER A 717 -29.77 55.56 -28.60
CA SER A 717 -28.34 55.47 -29.05
C SER A 717 -27.18 55.86 -28.05
N HIS A 718 -25.97 55.21 -28.09
CA HIS A 718 -24.78 55.39 -27.17
C HIS A 718 -23.34 55.20 -27.79
N THR A 719 -22.22 55.37 -27.04
CA THR A 719 -20.81 55.14 -27.47
C THR A 719 -19.89 54.48 -26.40
N LEU A 720 -18.97 53.54 -26.77
CA LEU A 720 -18.05 52.75 -25.90
C LEU A 720 -16.57 52.70 -26.40
N GLU A 721 -15.59 52.38 -25.53
CA GLU A 721 -14.12 52.43 -25.80
C GLU A 721 -13.34 51.12 -25.49
N VAL A 722 -12.34 50.71 -26.31
CA VAL A 722 -11.40 49.55 -26.10
C VAL A 722 -9.90 49.93 -26.16
N TYR A 723 -8.98 49.13 -25.60
CA TYR A 723 -7.54 49.42 -25.49
C TYR A 723 -6.69 48.69 -26.55
N ALA A 724 -5.53 49.20 -26.99
CA ALA A 724 -4.68 48.48 -27.96
C ALA A 724 -3.87 47.32 -27.33
N VAL A 725 -3.50 46.30 -28.13
CA VAL A 725 -2.44 45.33 -27.75
C VAL A 725 -1.07 46.01 -27.68
N VAL A 726 -0.19 45.50 -26.84
CA VAL A 726 1.17 46.01 -26.69
C VAL A 726 2.20 44.91 -26.95
N ASP A 727 3.35 45.30 -27.48
CA ASP A 727 4.46 44.36 -27.73
C ASP A 727 5.09 43.95 -26.39
N VAL A 728 5.01 42.65 -26.07
CA VAL A 728 5.74 42.01 -24.99
C VAL A 728 6.89 41.22 -25.60
N LYS A 729 8.09 41.74 -25.41
CA LYS A 729 9.34 41.15 -25.91
C LYS A 729 9.90 40.17 -24.90
N PHE A 730 9.83 38.87 -25.17
CA PHE A 730 10.56 37.87 -24.42
C PHE A 730 12.00 37.80 -24.93
N VAL A 731 12.96 37.76 -24.00
CA VAL A 731 14.38 37.56 -24.28
C VAL A 731 14.81 36.31 -23.53
N VAL A 732 14.97 35.21 -24.27
CA VAL A 732 15.30 33.88 -23.75
C VAL A 732 16.80 33.66 -23.80
N LYS A 733 17.37 33.28 -22.66
CA LYS A 733 18.81 33.08 -22.50
C LYS A 733 19.10 31.76 -21.77
N SER A 734 20.28 31.19 -21.97
CA SER A 734 20.79 30.14 -21.07
C SER A 734 21.15 30.73 -19.71
N GLN A 735 21.39 29.87 -18.72
CA GLN A 735 21.96 30.28 -17.43
C GLN A 735 23.30 31.03 -17.53
N ASP A 736 24.06 30.80 -18.60
CA ASP A 736 25.31 31.50 -18.91
C ASP A 736 25.10 32.81 -19.71
N ASN A 737 23.86 33.31 -19.75
CA ASN A 737 23.45 34.55 -20.42
C ASN A 737 23.64 34.52 -21.95
N VAL A 738 23.73 33.32 -22.55
CA VAL A 738 23.78 33.12 -24.01
C VAL A 738 22.37 33.22 -24.57
N LEU A 739 22.18 34.00 -25.64
CA LEU A 739 20.88 34.17 -26.29
C LEU A 739 20.47 32.89 -27.01
N ILE A 740 19.23 32.41 -26.80
CA ILE A 740 18.76 31.13 -27.37
C ILE A 740 17.83 31.37 -28.55
N GLU A 741 18.29 31.04 -29.75
CA GLU A 741 17.46 31.00 -30.98
C GLU A 741 16.56 29.76 -31.01
N GLY A 742 15.36 29.87 -31.59
CA GLY A 742 14.45 28.74 -31.80
C GLY A 742 13.68 28.27 -30.55
N ALA A 743 13.73 29.00 -29.44
CA ALA A 743 12.92 28.70 -28.27
C ALA A 743 11.49 29.17 -28.49
N THR A 744 10.51 28.27 -28.40
CA THR A 744 9.09 28.60 -28.54
C THR A 744 8.59 29.17 -27.23
N VAL A 745 8.22 30.45 -27.22
CA VAL A 745 7.54 31.08 -26.08
C VAL A 745 6.04 31.11 -26.36
N SER A 746 5.23 30.55 -25.45
CA SER A 746 3.77 30.61 -25.50
C SER A 746 3.23 31.43 -24.32
N CYS A 747 2.38 32.42 -24.58
CA CYS A 747 1.75 33.27 -23.56
C CYS A 747 0.41 33.78 -24.08
N ASP A 748 -0.66 33.73 -23.27
CA ASP A 748 -2.01 34.20 -23.67
C ASP A 748 -2.51 33.56 -25.00
N GLY A 749 -2.27 32.26 -25.18
CA GLY A 749 -2.65 31.51 -26.39
C GLY A 749 -1.89 31.91 -27.67
N LYS A 750 -0.87 32.78 -27.57
CA LYS A 750 0.01 33.16 -28.67
C LYS A 750 1.37 32.51 -28.47
N SER A 751 1.97 32.01 -29.55
CA SER A 751 3.32 31.46 -29.50
C SER A 751 4.21 31.99 -30.62
N LYS A 752 5.50 32.12 -30.32
CA LYS A 752 6.50 32.51 -31.32
C LYS A 752 7.88 32.01 -30.90
N GLU A 753 8.67 31.59 -31.88
CA GLU A 753 10.07 31.23 -31.69
C GLU A 753 10.94 32.49 -31.55
N THR A 754 11.98 32.37 -30.73
CA THR A 754 13.02 33.39 -30.62
C THR A 754 13.90 33.43 -31.86
N ASN A 755 14.29 34.64 -32.26
CA ASN A 755 15.26 34.85 -33.34
C ASN A 755 16.71 34.61 -32.86
N LEU A 756 17.71 34.85 -33.74
CA LEU A 756 19.15 34.76 -33.43
C LEU A 756 19.63 35.60 -32.22
N TYR A 757 18.83 36.57 -31.78
CA TYR A 757 19.11 37.38 -30.59
C TYR A 757 18.40 36.85 -29.33
N GLY A 758 17.80 35.66 -29.38
CA GLY A 758 17.00 35.11 -28.29
C GLY A 758 15.69 35.86 -28.06
N GLU A 759 15.24 36.66 -29.02
CA GLU A 759 14.11 37.56 -28.84
C GLU A 759 12.87 37.06 -29.59
N CYS A 760 11.73 37.03 -28.91
CA CYS A 760 10.43 36.94 -29.56
C CYS A 760 9.51 38.04 -29.05
N ILE A 761 8.63 38.54 -29.90
CA ILE A 761 7.66 39.58 -29.54
C ILE A 761 6.27 38.98 -29.71
N LEU A 762 5.51 38.97 -28.62
CA LEU A 762 4.10 38.60 -28.59
C LEU A 762 3.26 39.86 -28.34
N GLN A 763 2.17 40.03 -29.08
CA GLN A 763 1.24 41.14 -28.86
C GLN A 763 0.22 40.74 -27.79
N ILE A 764 0.34 41.28 -26.59
CA ILE A 764 -0.47 40.89 -25.43
C ILE A 764 -1.33 42.07 -24.98
N THR A 765 -2.56 41.81 -24.56
CA THR A 765 -3.45 42.84 -24.00
C THR A 765 -3.08 43.13 -22.55
N LYS A 766 -3.61 44.22 -22.00
CA LYS A 766 -3.41 44.56 -20.58
C LYS A 766 -3.98 43.46 -19.68
N GLY A 767 -3.16 42.83 -18.84
CA GLY A 767 -3.56 41.71 -17.97
C GLY A 767 -2.37 40.97 -17.33
N THR A 768 -2.62 39.92 -16.54
CA THR A 768 -1.59 39.01 -16.01
C THR A 768 -1.76 37.63 -16.63
N TYR A 769 -0.67 37.05 -17.14
CA TYR A 769 -0.70 35.82 -17.94
C TYR A 769 0.44 34.87 -17.54
N ASP A 770 0.15 33.57 -17.51
CA ASP A 770 1.19 32.54 -17.46
C ASP A 770 1.80 32.34 -18.86
N TYR A 771 3.08 31.98 -18.90
CA TYR A 771 3.80 31.65 -20.13
C TYR A 771 4.66 30.38 -19.96
N ASP A 772 4.84 29.66 -21.06
CA ASP A 772 5.73 28.49 -21.19
C ASP A 772 6.79 28.73 -22.27
N ILE A 773 7.94 28.09 -22.10
CA ILE A 773 9.03 28.10 -23.06
C ILE A 773 9.50 26.66 -23.28
N THR A 774 9.54 26.23 -24.53
CA THR A 774 10.03 24.92 -24.94
C THR A 774 11.14 25.04 -25.98
N HIS A 775 12.13 24.15 -25.93
CA HIS A 775 13.22 24.09 -26.91
C HIS A 775 13.83 22.67 -26.90
N PRO A 776 14.15 22.04 -28.04
CA PRO A 776 14.66 20.66 -28.10
C PRO A 776 15.87 20.37 -27.20
N ASN A 777 16.82 21.32 -27.12
CA ASN A 777 18.07 21.19 -26.37
C ASN A 777 18.01 21.67 -24.91
N TYR A 778 16.88 22.23 -24.43
CA TYR A 778 16.77 22.81 -23.08
C TYR A 778 15.58 22.20 -22.35
N PHE A 779 15.58 22.22 -21.03
CA PHE A 779 14.40 21.85 -20.25
C PHE A 779 13.29 22.89 -20.42
N ASP A 780 12.04 22.42 -20.45
CA ASP A 780 10.86 23.29 -20.50
C ASP A 780 10.82 24.23 -19.28
N TYR A 781 10.39 25.47 -19.52
CA TYR A 781 10.28 26.51 -18.49
C TYR A 781 8.88 27.09 -18.43
N LYS A 782 8.38 27.43 -17.23
CA LYS A 782 7.10 28.11 -17.02
C LYS A 782 7.26 29.33 -16.12
N GLY A 783 6.53 30.41 -16.40
CA GLY A 783 6.54 31.66 -15.63
C GLY A 783 5.25 32.48 -15.77
N GLN A 784 5.23 33.68 -15.18
CA GLN A 784 4.08 34.60 -15.22
C GLN A 784 4.53 36.04 -15.54
N VAL A 785 3.72 36.82 -16.29
CA VAL A 785 3.98 38.22 -16.67
C VAL A 785 2.74 39.10 -16.49
N THR A 786 2.92 40.35 -16.03
CA THR A 786 1.86 41.38 -15.97
C THR A 786 2.12 42.47 -17.02
N VAL A 787 1.15 42.67 -17.92
CA VAL A 787 1.21 43.52 -19.13
C VAL A 787 0.36 44.79 -18.95
N GLY A 788 0.95 45.95 -19.28
CA GLY A 788 0.33 47.28 -19.17
C GLY A 788 -0.27 47.82 -20.48
N THR A 789 -0.32 49.16 -20.64
CA THR A 789 -0.81 49.85 -21.87
C THR A 789 0.31 50.35 -22.77
N SER A 790 1.54 49.91 -22.56
CA SER A 790 2.74 50.23 -23.34
C SER A 790 3.64 49.00 -23.46
N ALA A 791 4.46 48.93 -24.51
CA ALA A 791 5.36 47.81 -24.76
C ALA A 791 6.33 47.54 -23.59
N MET A 792 6.70 46.28 -23.37
CA MET A 792 7.60 45.86 -22.29
C MET A 792 8.51 44.69 -22.70
N SER A 793 9.45 44.31 -21.83
CA SER A 793 10.33 43.16 -22.06
C SER A 793 10.42 42.24 -20.84
N VAL A 794 10.50 40.93 -21.08
CA VAL A 794 10.62 39.87 -20.08
C VAL A 794 11.90 39.09 -20.37
N ASN A 795 12.87 39.10 -19.45
CA ASN A 795 14.07 38.27 -19.56
C ASN A 795 13.82 36.91 -18.90
N VAL A 796 14.08 35.82 -19.61
CA VAL A 796 13.86 34.45 -19.13
C VAL A 796 15.13 33.62 -19.30
N PHE A 797 15.48 32.84 -18.29
CA PHE A 797 16.67 31.98 -18.28
C PHE A 797 16.26 30.50 -18.27
N ILE A 798 16.65 29.74 -19.31
CA ILE A 798 16.36 28.31 -19.46
C ILE A 798 17.64 27.46 -19.27
N VAL A 799 17.47 26.19 -18.92
CA VAL A 799 18.56 25.29 -18.53
C VAL A 799 18.81 24.26 -19.62
N LEU A 800 20.08 24.05 -20.00
CA LEU A 800 20.47 23.08 -21.02
C LEU A 800 20.06 21.67 -20.58
N ASN A 801 19.50 20.87 -21.49
CA ASN A 801 19.28 19.45 -21.28
C ASN A 801 20.58 18.70 -21.62
N PRO A 802 21.38 18.24 -20.65
CA PRO A 802 22.70 17.68 -20.91
C PRO A 802 22.66 16.38 -21.73
N VAL A 803 21.53 15.66 -21.75
CA VAL A 803 21.41 14.37 -22.44
C VAL A 803 21.60 14.52 -23.96
N ILE A 804 21.32 15.68 -24.54
CA ILE A 804 21.54 15.94 -25.96
C ILE A 804 23.03 16.00 -26.35
N LEU A 805 23.93 16.14 -25.36
CA LEU A 805 25.39 16.14 -25.55
C LEU A 805 26.02 14.77 -25.21
N LYS A 806 25.22 13.79 -24.77
CA LYS A 806 25.70 12.48 -24.38
C LYS A 806 26.23 11.72 -25.61
N PRO A 807 27.50 11.28 -25.63
CA PRO A 807 28.03 10.44 -26.71
C PRO A 807 27.36 9.05 -26.72
N GLU A 808 27.45 8.34 -27.85
CA GLU A 808 27.02 6.94 -27.91
C GLU A 808 27.90 6.07 -26.99
N GLU A 809 27.29 5.18 -26.22
CA GLU A 809 28.01 4.28 -25.32
C GLU A 809 28.88 3.32 -26.14
N ASN A 810 30.19 3.31 -25.88
CA ASN A 810 31.17 2.57 -26.68
C ASN A 810 32.16 1.72 -25.86
N GLY A 811 31.88 1.50 -24.57
CA GLY A 811 32.74 0.72 -23.66
C GLY A 811 33.88 1.53 -23.03
N ASN A 812 34.11 2.77 -23.44
CA ASN A 812 35.08 3.67 -22.82
C ASN A 812 34.50 4.35 -21.58
N ILE A 813 35.36 4.86 -20.70
CA ILE A 813 34.92 5.82 -19.68
C ILE A 813 34.64 7.14 -20.40
N GLN A 814 33.42 7.66 -20.32
CA GLN A 814 32.97 8.84 -21.05
C GLN A 814 32.54 9.94 -20.08
N MET A 815 33.09 11.14 -20.22
CA MET A 815 32.75 12.30 -19.40
C MET A 815 32.75 13.59 -20.22
N MET A 816 32.02 14.61 -19.76
CA MET A 816 32.00 15.93 -20.35
C MET A 816 32.71 16.92 -19.44
N LEU A 817 33.68 17.63 -20.00
CA LEU A 817 34.44 18.69 -19.34
C LEU A 817 33.99 20.06 -19.88
N VAL A 818 34.07 21.08 -19.05
CA VAL A 818 33.73 22.46 -19.41
C VAL A 818 34.83 23.43 -19.01
N GLY A 819 35.17 24.32 -19.94
CA GLY A 819 36.16 25.36 -19.75
C GLY A 819 37.49 25.11 -20.48
N THR A 820 38.36 26.13 -20.45
CA THR A 820 39.63 26.12 -21.18
C THR A 820 40.73 25.30 -20.51
N SER A 821 40.72 25.13 -19.18
CA SER A 821 41.76 24.38 -18.46
C SER A 821 41.11 23.23 -17.68
N CYS A 822 41.30 22.02 -18.17
CA CYS A 822 40.65 20.82 -17.67
C CYS A 822 41.70 19.81 -17.18
N SER A 823 41.30 18.93 -16.27
CA SER A 823 42.16 17.81 -15.88
C SER A 823 41.33 16.58 -15.49
N ILE A 824 41.92 15.40 -15.71
CA ILE A 824 41.35 14.09 -15.35
C ILE A 824 42.34 13.38 -14.43
N SER A 825 41.84 12.83 -13.33
CA SER A 825 42.61 11.93 -12.48
C SER A 825 42.25 10.48 -12.82
N VAL A 826 43.26 9.62 -13.02
CA VAL A 826 43.09 8.21 -13.39
C VAL A 826 43.95 7.33 -12.48
N THR A 827 43.40 6.23 -11.97
CA THR A 827 44.15 5.19 -11.24
C THR A 827 43.99 3.87 -11.98
N SER A 828 45.11 3.23 -12.32
CA SER A 828 45.14 1.92 -12.98
C SER A 828 46.39 1.12 -12.57
N PRO A 829 46.32 -0.21 -12.41
CA PRO A 829 47.49 -1.06 -12.22
C PRO A 829 48.33 -1.20 -13.50
N THR A 830 47.79 -0.84 -14.66
CA THR A 830 48.46 -0.90 -15.97
C THR A 830 48.62 0.50 -16.58
N SER A 831 49.44 0.59 -17.62
CA SER A 831 49.67 1.83 -18.39
C SER A 831 49.20 1.70 -19.84
N SER A 832 48.14 0.93 -20.07
CA SER A 832 47.57 0.65 -21.40
C SER A 832 46.48 1.64 -21.83
N TYR A 833 45.90 2.38 -20.88
CA TYR A 833 44.82 3.33 -21.18
C TYR A 833 45.33 4.56 -21.93
N VAL A 834 44.43 5.16 -22.73
CA VAL A 834 44.68 6.38 -23.50
C VAL A 834 43.54 7.35 -23.22
N ILE A 835 43.86 8.61 -22.95
CA ILE A 835 42.87 9.68 -22.80
C ILE A 835 42.68 10.34 -24.17
N ASP A 836 41.45 10.33 -24.68
CA ASP A 836 41.03 11.15 -25.81
C ASP A 836 40.29 12.37 -25.27
N TRP A 837 40.81 13.57 -25.55
CA TRP A 837 40.25 14.80 -25.02
C TRP A 837 39.03 15.30 -25.80
N GLY A 838 38.67 14.66 -26.92
CA GLY A 838 37.49 15.01 -27.72
C GLY A 838 37.67 16.17 -28.69
N ASP A 839 38.85 16.80 -28.71
CA ASP A 839 39.24 17.87 -29.63
C ASP A 839 40.22 17.39 -30.72
N GLY A 840 40.35 16.07 -30.88
CA GLY A 840 41.29 15.42 -31.79
C GLY A 840 42.69 15.19 -31.20
N THR A 841 42.90 15.53 -29.93
CA THR A 841 44.15 15.23 -29.21
C THR A 841 44.00 14.04 -28.27
N THR A 842 45.06 13.23 -28.19
CA THR A 842 45.13 12.06 -27.30
C THR A 842 46.40 12.07 -26.45
N GLU A 843 46.34 11.48 -25.26
CA GLU A 843 47.44 11.38 -24.31
C GLU A 843 47.56 9.95 -23.76
N ASN A 844 48.74 9.34 -23.90
CA ASN A 844 49.01 8.00 -23.37
C ASN A 844 49.24 8.03 -21.85
N ALA A 845 48.94 6.92 -21.17
CA ALA A 845 49.23 6.77 -19.75
C ALA A 845 50.72 7.06 -19.41
N SER A 846 50.96 7.96 -18.45
CA SER A 846 52.29 8.33 -17.96
C SER A 846 52.93 7.28 -17.03
N GLY A 847 52.17 6.24 -16.65
CA GLY A 847 52.60 5.14 -15.79
C GLY A 847 51.44 4.50 -15.04
N THR A 848 51.74 3.58 -14.13
CA THR A 848 50.77 2.90 -13.26
C THR A 848 50.50 3.70 -11.98
N GLY A 849 49.45 3.30 -11.25
CA GLY A 849 49.00 3.97 -10.03
C GLY A 849 48.12 5.19 -10.31
N SER A 850 48.00 6.09 -9.34
CA SER A 850 47.20 7.32 -9.46
C SER A 850 47.99 8.43 -10.18
N LYS A 851 47.42 8.95 -11.27
CA LYS A 851 48.00 9.99 -12.14
C LYS A 851 46.96 11.07 -12.41
N SER A 852 47.43 12.29 -12.69
CA SER A 852 46.59 13.42 -13.09
C SER A 852 47.12 13.99 -14.40
N TYR A 853 46.20 14.22 -15.34
CA TYR A 853 46.47 14.69 -16.69
C TYR A 853 45.77 16.02 -16.89
N SER A 854 46.46 17.00 -17.47
CA SER A 854 45.93 18.35 -17.66
C SER A 854 45.88 18.67 -19.15
N HIS A 855 44.80 19.31 -19.59
CA HIS A 855 44.58 19.68 -20.97
C HIS A 855 44.05 21.10 -21.10
N THR A 856 44.40 21.76 -22.20
CA THR A 856 43.95 23.11 -22.50
C THR A 856 43.13 23.12 -23.79
N TYR A 857 41.83 23.35 -23.68
CA TYR A 857 40.93 23.51 -24.83
C TYR A 857 41.03 24.93 -25.41
N THR A 858 40.74 25.06 -26.71
CA THR A 858 40.79 26.36 -27.42
C THR A 858 39.61 27.28 -27.11
N ASP A 859 38.53 26.73 -26.55
CA ASP A 859 37.33 27.46 -26.16
C ASP A 859 36.86 27.04 -24.76
N ASN A 860 35.86 27.75 -24.23
CA ASN A 860 35.34 27.56 -22.89
C ASN A 860 34.05 26.70 -22.86
N GLY A 861 33.76 26.00 -23.96
CA GLY A 861 32.57 25.20 -24.18
C GLY A 861 32.61 23.82 -23.51
N TYR A 862 31.67 22.96 -23.92
CA TYR A 862 31.55 21.59 -23.46
C TYR A 862 32.32 20.65 -24.38
N HIS A 863 33.18 19.80 -23.80
CA HIS A 863 34.06 18.88 -24.51
C HIS A 863 33.87 17.45 -23.97
N ASN A 864 33.55 16.49 -24.84
CA ASN A 864 33.40 15.09 -24.44
C ASN A 864 34.77 14.40 -24.49
N ALA A 865 35.29 14.03 -23.32
CA ALA A 865 36.53 13.28 -23.18
C ALA A 865 36.26 11.80 -22.89
N GLU A 866 37.11 10.93 -23.42
CA GLU A 866 37.03 9.48 -23.23
C GLU A 866 38.35 8.91 -22.69
N ILE A 867 38.25 7.81 -21.93
CA ILE A 867 39.41 6.97 -21.58
C ILE A 867 39.23 5.62 -22.26
N LEU A 868 40.07 5.35 -23.24
CA LEU A 868 40.12 4.14 -24.04
C LEU A 868 40.93 3.06 -23.30
N SER A 869 40.69 1.79 -23.63
CA SER A 869 41.37 0.63 -23.01
C SER A 869 41.34 0.71 -21.47
N CYS A 870 40.12 0.94 -20.95
CA CYS A 870 39.88 1.32 -19.58
C CYS A 870 39.58 0.15 -18.63
N GLU A 871 39.68 -1.10 -19.08
CA GLU A 871 39.25 -2.30 -18.36
C GLU A 871 39.92 -2.40 -16.97
N ASP A 872 41.21 -2.07 -16.90
CA ASP A 872 41.99 -2.08 -15.66
C ASP A 872 41.83 -0.80 -14.80
N VAL A 873 41.17 0.25 -15.32
CA VAL A 873 41.02 1.52 -14.60
C VAL A 873 40.09 1.32 -13.40
N THR A 874 40.58 1.61 -12.20
CA THR A 874 39.86 1.43 -10.93
C THR A 874 39.30 2.73 -10.36
N TYR A 875 39.75 3.88 -10.86
CA TYR A 875 39.21 5.20 -10.52
C TYR A 875 39.49 6.19 -11.65
N ALA A 876 38.48 6.93 -12.09
CA ALA A 876 38.66 8.03 -13.03
C ALA A 876 37.63 9.15 -12.80
N ILE A 877 38.07 10.40 -12.74
CA ILE A 877 37.16 11.55 -12.63
C ILE A 877 37.81 12.84 -13.16
N GLY A 878 37.03 13.68 -13.83
CA GLY A 878 37.41 15.06 -14.14
C GLY A 878 37.50 15.93 -12.89
N SER A 879 38.33 16.96 -12.91
CA SER A 879 38.50 17.86 -11.76
C SER A 879 37.22 18.62 -11.41
N THR A 880 37.07 18.98 -10.14
CA THR A 880 35.86 19.65 -9.61
C THR A 880 35.56 21.00 -10.25
N SER A 881 36.56 21.65 -10.87
CA SER A 881 36.42 22.92 -11.58
C SER A 881 35.93 22.78 -13.02
N CYS A 882 36.02 21.59 -13.62
CA CYS A 882 35.70 21.39 -15.04
C CYS A 882 34.73 20.23 -15.33
N LEU A 883 34.47 19.31 -14.40
CA LEU A 883 33.54 18.21 -14.66
C LEU A 883 32.10 18.71 -14.80
N ALA A 884 31.54 18.61 -16.01
CA ALA A 884 30.17 19.00 -16.33
C ALA A 884 29.22 17.80 -16.34
N ALA A 885 29.64 16.66 -16.87
CA ALA A 885 28.88 15.43 -16.77
C ALA A 885 29.76 14.19 -16.72
N TYR A 886 29.26 13.11 -16.12
CA TYR A 886 29.91 11.80 -16.14
C TYR A 886 28.96 10.79 -16.76
N TRP A 887 29.15 10.45 -18.03
CA TRP A 887 28.20 9.68 -18.82
C TRP A 887 28.22 8.19 -18.47
N SER A 888 29.40 7.59 -18.49
CA SER A 888 29.60 6.15 -18.26
C SER A 888 31.01 5.86 -17.78
N ILE A 889 31.16 4.77 -17.03
CA ILE A 889 32.46 4.19 -16.67
C ILE A 889 32.89 3.08 -17.65
N GLY A 890 32.16 2.85 -18.75
CA GLY A 890 32.54 1.86 -19.75
C GLY A 890 32.73 0.46 -19.17
N ASP A 891 33.68 -0.29 -19.70
CA ASP A 891 34.04 -1.64 -19.23
C ASP A 891 35.08 -1.64 -18.10
N SER A 892 35.33 -0.47 -17.50
CA SER A 892 36.26 -0.32 -16.38
C SER A 892 35.77 -0.98 -15.08
N THR A 893 36.69 -1.05 -14.12
CA THR A 893 36.43 -1.49 -12.75
C THR A 893 36.27 -0.32 -11.77
N VAL A 894 35.97 0.89 -12.29
CA VAL A 894 35.82 2.11 -11.49
C VAL A 894 34.79 1.94 -10.39
N VAL A 895 35.19 2.30 -9.17
CA VAL A 895 34.34 2.33 -7.98
C VAL A 895 34.58 3.61 -7.16
N ASP A 896 33.70 3.90 -6.20
CA ASP A 896 33.84 4.95 -5.19
C ASP A 896 33.95 6.40 -5.73
N ILE A 897 33.25 6.68 -6.84
CA ILE A 897 33.13 8.04 -7.39
C ILE A 897 32.35 8.97 -6.45
N THR A 898 32.82 10.22 -6.30
CA THR A 898 32.19 11.30 -5.52
C THR A 898 32.32 12.60 -6.31
N PHE A 899 31.23 13.37 -6.43
CA PHE A 899 31.18 14.64 -7.13
C PHE A 899 31.36 15.85 -6.18
N TYR A 900 32.20 15.68 -5.16
CA TYR A 900 32.40 16.67 -4.12
C TYR A 900 32.84 18.02 -4.70
N LYS A 901 32.01 19.05 -4.51
CA LYS A 901 32.20 20.43 -5.01
C LYS A 901 32.40 20.53 -6.53
N CYS A 902 31.87 19.59 -7.30
CA CYS A 902 31.80 19.70 -8.75
C CYS A 902 30.77 20.76 -9.13
N SER A 903 31.12 22.04 -8.97
CA SER A 903 30.21 23.18 -9.13
C SER A 903 29.66 23.32 -10.55
N LYS A 904 30.35 22.72 -11.53
CA LYS A 904 29.95 22.67 -12.94
C LYS A 904 29.11 21.45 -13.31
N LEU A 905 28.96 20.48 -12.40
CA LEU A 905 28.22 19.25 -12.67
C LEU A 905 26.74 19.55 -12.93
N ILE A 906 26.23 18.99 -14.02
CA ILE A 906 24.83 19.06 -14.43
C ILE A 906 24.21 17.67 -14.67
N TYR A 907 25.01 16.60 -14.78
CA TYR A 907 24.51 15.24 -15.01
C TYR A 907 25.50 14.12 -14.57
N PHE A 908 24.98 12.99 -14.10
CA PHE A 908 25.74 11.74 -14.03
C PHE A 908 24.88 10.54 -14.46
N GLY A 909 25.48 9.61 -15.20
CA GLY A 909 24.85 8.37 -15.65
C GLY A 909 25.02 7.22 -14.66
N ASN A 910 24.97 5.99 -15.15
CA ASN A 910 25.09 4.78 -14.32
C ASN A 910 26.54 4.46 -13.91
N VAL A 911 27.23 5.45 -13.32
CA VAL A 911 28.64 5.39 -12.92
C VAL A 911 28.87 4.59 -11.62
N PHE A 912 27.80 4.13 -10.98
CA PHE A 912 27.82 3.35 -9.74
C PHE A 912 27.52 1.86 -9.98
N LYS A 913 27.51 1.40 -11.24
CA LYS A 913 27.17 0.00 -11.57
C LYS A 913 28.09 -1.03 -10.89
N ASN A 914 29.34 -0.65 -10.60
CA ASN A 914 30.32 -1.49 -9.91
C ASN A 914 30.30 -1.34 -8.37
N ASP A 915 29.62 -0.32 -7.82
CA ASP A 915 29.65 0.09 -6.39
C ASP A 915 28.72 -0.74 -5.47
N LYS A 916 28.47 -2.02 -5.78
CA LYS A 916 27.44 -2.82 -5.08
C LYS A 916 27.67 -3.00 -3.56
N LYS A 917 28.92 -2.84 -3.10
CA LYS A 917 29.31 -2.96 -1.68
C LYS A 917 29.40 -1.62 -0.95
N ARG A 918 29.06 -0.51 -1.60
CA ARG A 918 29.22 0.84 -1.03
C ARG A 918 28.32 1.05 0.17
N THR A 919 28.91 1.47 1.29
CA THR A 919 28.19 1.74 2.54
C THR A 919 28.08 3.21 2.88
N LYS A 920 28.84 4.07 2.19
CA LYS A 920 28.86 5.52 2.43
C LYS A 920 28.69 6.26 1.11
N VAL A 921 27.68 7.12 1.06
CA VAL A 921 27.42 8.08 -0.03
C VAL A 921 27.46 9.51 0.52
N SER A 922 28.06 9.68 1.69
CA SER A 922 28.18 10.97 2.33
C SER A 922 28.92 11.94 1.43
N GLU A 923 28.37 13.15 1.27
CA GLU A 923 28.94 14.23 0.45
C GLU A 923 29.02 13.92 -1.06
N LEU A 924 28.30 12.92 -1.57
CA LEU A 924 28.34 12.50 -2.99
C LEU A 924 28.14 13.68 -3.96
N LEU A 925 27.13 14.52 -3.74
CA LEU A 925 26.82 15.70 -4.57
C LEU A 925 27.01 17.00 -3.79
N TYR A 926 27.79 16.97 -2.70
CA TYR A 926 27.99 18.14 -1.85
C TYR A 926 28.55 19.32 -2.66
N GLY A 927 27.87 20.47 -2.64
CA GLY A 927 28.31 21.68 -3.33
C GLY A 927 28.25 21.63 -4.85
N CYS A 928 27.44 20.74 -5.44
CA CYS A 928 27.15 20.74 -6.87
C CYS A 928 26.13 21.84 -7.22
N THR A 929 26.60 23.09 -7.26
CA THR A 929 25.73 24.27 -7.34
C THR A 929 24.97 24.44 -8.65
N ASN A 930 25.42 23.85 -9.76
CA ASN A 930 24.76 23.98 -11.07
C ASN A 930 23.66 22.93 -11.34
N ILE A 931 23.50 21.93 -10.47
CA ILE A 931 22.42 20.97 -10.59
C ILE A 931 21.08 21.66 -10.29
N THR A 932 20.21 21.73 -11.29
CA THR A 932 18.82 22.22 -11.16
C THR A 932 17.81 21.09 -10.99
N SER A 933 18.08 19.94 -11.58
CA SER A 933 17.42 18.66 -11.35
C SER A 933 18.46 17.54 -11.40
N VAL A 934 18.22 16.43 -10.72
CA VAL A 934 19.13 15.29 -10.67
C VAL A 934 18.35 13.99 -10.77
N ASP A 935 18.82 13.08 -11.64
CA ASP A 935 18.34 11.71 -11.68
C ASP A 935 19.12 10.87 -10.66
N LEU A 936 18.44 10.40 -9.61
CA LEU A 936 19.03 9.54 -8.58
C LEU A 936 18.90 8.05 -8.90
N THR A 937 18.30 7.66 -10.03
CA THR A 937 18.09 6.25 -10.42
C THR A 937 19.37 5.41 -10.38
N PRO A 938 20.55 5.92 -10.81
CA PRO A 938 21.83 5.19 -10.67
C PRO A 938 22.18 4.75 -9.24
N LEU A 939 21.59 5.38 -8.22
CA LEU A 939 21.84 5.10 -6.81
C LEU A 939 20.95 3.98 -6.23
N ALA A 940 19.91 3.56 -6.94
CA ALA A 940 18.89 2.63 -6.42
C ALA A 940 19.44 1.26 -6.01
N GLY A 941 20.52 0.82 -6.67
CA GLY A 941 21.19 -0.44 -6.38
C GLY A 941 22.13 -0.43 -5.17
N LEU A 942 22.35 0.72 -4.53
CA LEU A 942 23.28 0.87 -3.39
C LEU A 942 22.62 0.48 -2.05
N VAL A 943 22.09 -0.74 -1.95
CA VAL A 943 21.26 -1.21 -0.81
C VAL A 943 22.01 -1.30 0.53
N ASN A 944 23.35 -1.23 0.51
CA ASN A 944 24.21 -1.33 1.69
C ASN A 944 24.52 0.02 2.35
N VAL A 945 23.93 1.13 1.88
CA VAL A 945 24.22 2.47 2.39
C VAL A 945 23.80 2.61 3.86
N THR A 946 24.75 3.03 4.69
CA THR A 946 24.58 3.32 6.12
C THR A 946 24.74 4.80 6.45
N ASN A 947 25.44 5.57 5.61
CA ASN A 947 25.67 7.00 5.79
C ASN A 947 25.34 7.79 4.53
N ALA A 948 24.27 8.58 4.59
CA ALA A 948 23.78 9.45 3.52
C ALA A 948 23.98 10.95 3.86
N SER A 949 24.81 11.27 4.86
CA SER A 949 24.96 12.65 5.33
C SER A 949 25.46 13.57 4.22
N ARG A 950 24.90 14.77 4.10
CA ARG A 950 25.31 15.80 3.12
C ARG A 950 25.18 15.38 1.66
N LEU A 951 24.36 14.37 1.34
CA LEU A 951 24.23 13.84 -0.03
C LEU A 951 24.02 14.95 -1.07
N LEU A 952 23.03 15.83 -0.84
CA LEU A 952 22.65 16.96 -1.72
C LEU A 952 22.94 18.32 -1.09
N SER A 953 23.79 18.36 -0.05
CA SER A 953 24.04 19.59 0.69
C SER A 953 24.77 20.62 -0.18
N GLY A 954 24.25 21.85 -0.23
CA GLY A 954 24.82 22.93 -1.04
C GLY A 954 24.49 22.84 -2.53
N CYS A 955 23.55 22.00 -2.94
CA CYS A 955 22.96 22.04 -4.29
C CYS A 955 22.01 23.25 -4.41
N THR A 956 22.58 24.45 -4.44
CA THR A 956 21.85 25.72 -4.22
C THR A 956 20.78 26.03 -5.28
N ASN A 957 20.89 25.45 -6.48
CA ASN A 957 19.97 25.71 -7.59
C ASN A 957 18.92 24.61 -7.81
N ILE A 958 18.90 23.54 -7.00
CA ILE A 958 17.91 22.48 -7.14
C ILE A 958 16.52 22.99 -6.79
N THR A 959 15.53 22.79 -7.67
CA THR A 959 14.14 23.24 -7.45
C THR A 959 13.23 22.13 -6.97
N SER A 960 13.51 20.90 -7.36
CA SER A 960 12.83 19.67 -6.95
C SER A 960 13.79 18.48 -7.04
N VAL A 961 13.52 17.41 -6.29
CA VAL A 961 14.28 16.16 -6.32
C VAL A 961 13.35 14.98 -6.14
N ASP A 962 13.50 13.95 -6.97
CA ASP A 962 12.85 12.66 -6.78
C ASP A 962 13.73 11.77 -5.89
N LEU A 963 13.22 11.44 -4.69
CA LEU A 963 13.92 10.60 -3.72
C LEU A 963 13.55 9.11 -3.86
N THR A 964 12.65 8.73 -4.77
CA THR A 964 12.18 7.35 -4.96
C THR A 964 13.32 6.33 -5.11
N PRO A 965 14.41 6.62 -5.84
CA PRO A 965 15.55 5.72 -5.94
C PRO A 965 16.22 5.38 -4.59
N LEU A 966 16.01 6.18 -3.54
CA LEU A 966 16.62 5.99 -2.23
C LEU A 966 15.81 5.07 -1.30
N ALA A 967 14.63 4.60 -1.72
CA ALA A 967 13.71 3.82 -0.89
C ALA A 967 14.27 2.46 -0.44
N SER A 968 15.23 1.90 -1.19
CA SER A 968 15.88 0.63 -0.86
C SER A 968 16.97 0.74 0.21
N TRP A 969 17.33 1.95 0.65
CA TRP A 969 18.43 2.20 1.59
C TRP A 969 18.02 2.01 3.07
N VAL A 970 17.55 0.81 3.41
CA VAL A 970 17.01 0.47 4.74
C VAL A 970 18.04 0.50 5.89
N ASN A 971 19.33 0.54 5.55
CA ASN A 971 20.45 0.49 6.50
C ASN A 971 20.95 1.88 6.93
N VAL A 972 20.34 2.98 6.46
CA VAL A 972 20.80 4.34 6.76
C VAL A 972 20.66 4.65 8.25
N THR A 973 21.76 5.10 8.84
CA THR A 973 21.85 5.52 10.25
C THR A 973 22.09 7.03 10.40
N ASN A 974 22.64 7.68 9.38
CA ASN A 974 22.98 9.09 9.39
C ASN A 974 22.43 9.81 8.15
N ALA A 975 21.45 10.69 8.38
CA ALA A 975 20.79 11.53 7.37
C ALA A 975 21.14 13.03 7.56
N SER A 976 22.14 13.34 8.39
CA SER A 976 22.49 14.73 8.69
C SER A 976 22.77 15.56 7.43
N ARG A 977 22.25 16.77 7.38
CA ARG A 977 22.46 17.74 6.29
C ARG A 977 22.05 17.23 4.90
N LEU A 978 21.15 16.25 4.78
CA LEU A 978 20.81 15.64 3.50
C LEU A 978 20.51 16.70 2.40
N LEU A 979 19.69 17.70 2.74
CA LEU A 979 19.23 18.79 1.87
C LEU A 979 19.65 20.18 2.40
N PHE A 980 20.77 20.26 3.13
CA PHE A 980 21.25 21.52 3.71
C PHE A 980 21.56 22.55 2.61
N ALA A 981 21.04 23.77 2.76
CA ALA A 981 21.26 24.92 1.87
C ALA A 981 20.81 24.71 0.40
N CYS A 982 19.76 23.90 0.19
CA CYS A 982 19.06 23.82 -1.09
C CYS A 982 18.12 25.03 -1.28
N PHE A 983 18.69 26.23 -1.48
CA PHE A 983 17.98 27.51 -1.41
C PHE A 983 16.77 27.64 -2.34
N LYS A 984 16.79 27.00 -3.52
CA LYS A 984 15.71 27.04 -4.52
C LYS A 984 14.69 25.90 -4.43
N LEU A 985 14.85 24.97 -3.49
CA LEU A 985 13.94 23.83 -3.32
C LEU A 985 12.56 24.33 -2.86
N THR A 986 11.53 24.12 -3.69
CA THR A 986 10.17 24.60 -3.42
C THR A 986 9.28 23.55 -2.76
N SER A 987 9.53 22.28 -3.05
CA SER A 987 8.87 21.12 -2.44
C SER A 987 9.78 19.88 -2.50
N VAL A 988 9.49 18.89 -1.64
CA VAL A 988 10.14 17.58 -1.64
C VAL A 988 9.19 16.53 -1.10
N ASP A 989 9.10 15.37 -1.77
CA ASP A 989 8.39 14.20 -1.25
C ASP A 989 9.35 13.35 -0.40
N LEU A 990 9.04 13.19 0.88
CA LEU A 990 9.84 12.42 1.83
C LEU A 990 9.38 10.96 1.96
N SER A 991 8.29 10.55 1.29
CA SER A 991 7.74 9.18 1.34
C SER A 991 8.78 8.08 1.09
N PRO A 992 9.72 8.24 0.14
CA PRO A 992 10.77 7.25 -0.08
C PRO A 992 11.70 7.01 1.11
N LEU A 993 11.80 7.97 2.06
CA LEU A 993 12.68 7.87 3.21
C LEU A 993 12.04 7.13 4.41
N ALA A 994 10.77 6.73 4.32
CA ALA A 994 10.06 6.05 5.41
C ALA A 994 10.68 4.69 5.78
N SER A 995 11.43 4.07 4.87
CA SER A 995 12.15 2.81 5.11
C SER A 995 13.46 2.98 5.90
N TRP A 996 13.93 4.22 6.13
CA TRP A 996 15.18 4.52 6.84
C TRP A 996 15.02 4.43 8.37
N VAL A 997 14.51 3.31 8.87
CA VAL A 997 14.14 3.11 10.29
C VAL A 997 15.32 3.11 11.27
N ASN A 998 16.55 3.13 10.74
CA ASN A 998 17.79 3.06 11.52
C ASN A 998 18.43 4.43 11.80
N VAL A 999 17.84 5.53 11.31
CA VAL A 999 18.40 6.88 11.45
C VAL A 999 18.43 7.31 12.91
N PHE A 1000 19.62 7.67 13.41
CA PHE A 1000 19.79 8.32 14.71
C PHE A 1000 20.15 9.81 14.61
N ASN A 1001 20.71 10.26 13.48
CA ASN A 1001 21.14 11.65 13.29
C ASN A 1001 20.46 12.32 12.10
N ALA A 1002 19.65 13.35 12.39
CA ALA A 1002 18.93 14.18 11.42
C ALA A 1002 19.30 15.67 11.55
N ASN A 1003 20.48 15.99 12.09
CA ASN A 1003 20.87 17.39 12.27
C ASN A 1003 20.93 18.13 10.93
N TYR A 1004 20.49 19.39 10.91
CA TYR A 1004 20.52 20.27 9.74
C TYR A 1004 19.83 19.70 8.47
N PHE A 1005 18.90 18.75 8.62
CA PHE A 1005 18.33 17.95 7.52
C PHE A 1005 17.90 18.76 6.29
N MET A 1006 17.13 19.84 6.50
CA MET A 1006 16.64 20.78 5.48
C MET A 1006 16.94 22.24 5.87
N HIS A 1007 18.02 22.46 6.62
CA HIS A 1007 18.38 23.81 7.06
C HIS A 1007 18.68 24.72 5.85
N GLY A 1008 18.12 25.93 5.84
CA GLY A 1008 18.36 26.93 4.81
C GLY A 1008 17.62 26.69 3.51
N CYS A 1009 16.59 25.85 3.47
CA CYS A 1009 15.71 25.72 2.31
C CYS A 1009 14.76 26.93 2.21
N VAL A 1010 15.29 28.10 1.85
CA VAL A 1010 14.58 29.40 1.92
C VAL A 1010 13.33 29.48 1.03
N SER A 1011 13.27 28.71 -0.05
CA SER A 1011 12.14 28.66 -0.99
C SER A 1011 11.04 27.66 -0.60
N LEU A 1012 11.27 26.80 0.40
CA LEU A 1012 10.33 25.75 0.83
C LEU A 1012 9.12 26.38 1.52
N ALA A 1013 7.92 26.16 0.98
CA ALA A 1013 6.67 26.74 1.50
C ALA A 1013 5.95 25.83 2.51
N SER A 1014 6.08 24.51 2.35
CA SER A 1014 5.53 23.49 3.23
C SER A 1014 6.35 22.20 3.11
N VAL A 1015 6.22 21.31 4.10
CA VAL A 1015 6.81 19.97 4.07
C VAL A 1015 5.93 19.01 4.86
N ASP A 1016 5.67 17.83 4.30
CA ASP A 1016 5.01 16.73 5.00
C ASP A 1016 6.07 15.88 5.72
N LEU A 1017 5.98 15.83 7.05
CA LEU A 1017 6.90 15.08 7.90
C LEU A 1017 6.38 13.68 8.25
N THR A 1018 5.16 13.31 7.82
CA THR A 1018 4.54 12.00 8.07
C THR A 1018 5.45 10.82 7.73
N PRO A 1019 6.17 10.82 6.59
CA PRO A 1019 7.08 9.73 6.26
C PRO A 1019 8.21 9.50 7.27
N LEU A 1020 8.58 10.50 8.06
CA LEU A 1020 9.69 10.41 9.01
C LEU A 1020 9.28 9.81 10.37
N ALA A 1021 7.99 9.49 10.59
CA ALA A 1021 7.49 8.93 11.85
C ALA A 1021 8.14 7.60 12.23
N SER A 1022 8.67 6.85 11.25
CA SER A 1022 9.36 5.57 11.46
C SER A 1022 10.81 5.73 11.98
N TRP A 1023 11.37 6.94 12.00
CA TRP A 1023 12.75 7.22 12.43
C TRP A 1023 12.91 7.24 13.96
N MET A 1024 12.46 6.20 14.64
CA MET A 1024 12.35 6.15 16.12
C MET A 1024 13.70 6.21 16.86
N LYS A 1025 14.83 6.04 16.16
CA LYS A 1025 16.18 6.06 16.74
C LYS A 1025 16.80 7.46 16.80
N VAL A 1026 16.14 8.49 16.26
CA VAL A 1026 16.68 9.85 16.18
C VAL A 1026 16.99 10.42 17.57
N ASP A 1027 18.24 10.82 17.78
CA ASP A 1027 18.72 11.49 19.00
C ASP A 1027 19.12 12.96 18.79
N ASN A 1028 19.32 13.40 17.55
CA ASN A 1028 19.82 14.73 17.22
C ASN A 1028 19.08 15.34 16.02
N VAL A 1029 18.35 16.42 16.28
CA VAL A 1029 17.54 17.18 15.31
C VAL A 1029 17.93 18.66 15.29
N ARG A 1030 19.12 18.99 15.80
CA ARG A 1030 19.64 20.37 15.84
C ARG A 1030 19.52 20.99 14.44
N ASN A 1031 18.93 22.19 14.35
CA ASN A 1031 18.79 22.96 13.12
C ASN A 1031 17.98 22.29 11.99
N MET A 1032 17.16 21.26 12.26
CA MET A 1032 16.52 20.46 11.20
C MET A 1032 15.81 21.28 10.11
N LEU A 1033 15.06 22.31 10.50
CA LEU A 1033 14.28 23.20 9.63
C LEU A 1033 14.68 24.68 9.77
N SER A 1034 15.81 24.98 10.39
CA SER A 1034 16.22 26.37 10.59
C SER A 1034 16.53 27.07 9.26
N GLY A 1035 16.14 28.34 9.14
CA GLY A 1035 16.36 29.15 7.94
C GLY A 1035 15.38 28.86 6.81
N CYS A 1036 14.34 28.04 7.02
CA CYS A 1036 13.26 27.82 6.06
C CYS A 1036 12.29 29.01 6.06
N THR A 1037 12.74 30.15 5.54
CA THR A 1037 12.07 31.45 5.67
C THR A 1037 10.70 31.55 5.00
N ASN A 1038 10.34 30.66 4.08
CA ASN A 1038 9.05 30.66 3.40
C ASN A 1038 7.97 29.75 4.01
N ILE A 1039 8.32 28.91 5.00
CA ILE A 1039 7.34 28.05 5.67
C ILE A 1039 6.36 28.90 6.49
N THR A 1040 5.05 28.73 6.25
CA THR A 1040 3.99 29.42 7.00
C THR A 1040 3.42 28.58 8.13
N SER A 1041 3.44 27.25 8.00
CA SER A 1041 3.01 26.27 9.01
C SER A 1041 3.82 24.98 8.87
N VAL A 1042 3.98 24.25 9.97
CA VAL A 1042 4.61 22.94 10.00
C VAL A 1042 3.88 22.04 10.99
N ASP A 1043 3.52 20.83 10.57
CA ASP A 1043 2.96 19.81 11.45
C ASP A 1043 4.10 18.95 12.03
N LEU A 1044 4.31 19.05 13.34
CA LEU A 1044 5.33 18.27 14.06
C LEU A 1044 4.78 16.97 14.65
N THR A 1045 3.46 16.71 14.54
CA THR A 1045 2.79 15.54 15.11
C THR A 1045 3.46 14.22 14.72
N PRO A 1046 3.87 14.01 13.45
CA PRO A 1046 4.57 12.79 13.05
C PRO A 1046 5.87 12.52 13.82
N LEU A 1047 6.51 13.55 14.37
CA LEU A 1047 7.79 13.42 15.08
C LEU A 1047 7.62 13.04 16.56
N ALA A 1048 6.40 12.86 17.06
CA ALA A 1048 6.15 12.45 18.44
C ALA A 1048 6.71 11.05 18.79
N SER A 1049 6.97 10.21 17.78
CA SER A 1049 7.61 8.90 17.98
C SER A 1049 9.12 9.00 18.26
N TRP A 1050 9.74 10.17 18.10
CA TRP A 1050 11.18 10.39 18.27
C TRP A 1050 11.59 10.56 19.74
N VAL A 1051 11.24 9.57 20.57
CA VAL A 1051 11.44 9.60 22.04
C VAL A 1051 12.92 9.62 22.48
N ASN A 1052 13.86 9.43 21.55
CA ASN A 1052 15.29 9.38 21.81
C ASN A 1052 16.00 10.75 21.65
N VAL A 1053 15.30 11.80 21.21
CA VAL A 1053 15.90 13.12 20.96
C VAL A 1053 16.52 13.70 22.24
N THR A 1054 17.81 14.04 22.15
CA THR A 1054 18.58 14.73 23.19
C THR A 1054 18.88 16.19 22.83
N ASN A 1055 18.97 16.51 21.53
CA ASN A 1055 19.29 17.83 21.01
C ASN A 1055 18.31 18.29 19.93
N ALA A 1056 17.51 19.30 20.27
CA ALA A 1056 16.56 20.00 19.41
C ALA A 1056 16.89 21.49 19.26
N SER A 1057 18.13 21.88 19.52
CA SER A 1057 18.54 23.30 19.44
C SER A 1057 18.27 23.86 18.05
N GLU A 1058 17.70 25.07 17.99
CA GLU A 1058 17.46 25.81 16.75
C GLU A 1058 16.55 25.05 15.75
N LEU A 1059 15.62 24.20 16.21
CA LEU A 1059 14.79 23.36 15.34
C LEU A 1059 14.11 24.13 14.19
N LEU A 1060 13.48 25.27 14.51
CA LEU A 1060 12.74 26.15 13.60
C LEU A 1060 13.32 27.58 13.60
N ASN A 1061 14.59 27.75 13.98
CA ASN A 1061 15.22 29.07 14.05
C ASN A 1061 15.18 29.78 12.68
N ASP A 1062 14.84 31.06 12.65
CA ASP A 1062 14.70 31.92 11.46
C ASP A 1062 13.64 31.49 10.44
N CYS A 1063 12.61 30.73 10.85
CA CYS A 1063 11.39 30.50 10.06
C CYS A 1063 10.48 31.76 10.07
N SER A 1064 10.96 32.84 9.45
CA SER A 1064 10.41 34.19 9.61
C SER A 1064 8.95 34.41 9.17
N LYS A 1065 8.38 33.53 8.32
CA LYS A 1065 6.97 33.59 7.87
C LYS A 1065 6.03 32.63 8.64
N LEU A 1066 6.54 31.86 9.59
CA LEU A 1066 5.76 30.91 10.38
C LEU A 1066 4.70 31.67 11.20
N VAL A 1067 3.42 31.38 10.97
CA VAL A 1067 2.31 32.09 11.64
C VAL A 1067 1.84 31.36 12.90
N SER A 1068 1.95 30.05 12.95
CA SER A 1068 1.63 29.26 14.15
C SER A 1068 2.49 28.00 14.20
N VAL A 1069 2.65 27.46 15.41
CA VAL A 1069 3.32 26.17 15.61
C VAL A 1069 2.72 25.46 16.81
N ASP A 1070 2.48 24.17 16.65
CA ASP A 1070 2.15 23.25 17.74
C ASP A 1070 3.42 22.51 18.18
N LEU A 1071 3.87 22.79 19.41
CA LEU A 1071 5.03 22.15 20.03
C LEU A 1071 4.62 21.02 21.00
N THR A 1072 3.34 20.65 21.06
CA THR A 1072 2.88 19.48 21.84
C THR A 1072 3.70 18.22 21.58
N PRO A 1073 4.11 17.90 20.33
CA PRO A 1073 4.91 16.70 20.07
C PRO A 1073 6.23 16.65 20.82
N LEU A 1074 6.84 17.79 21.17
CA LEU A 1074 8.11 17.84 21.90
C LEU A 1074 7.97 17.29 23.33
N ALA A 1075 6.76 17.20 23.89
CA ALA A 1075 6.54 16.59 25.20
C ALA A 1075 6.88 15.09 25.23
N SER A 1076 6.82 14.41 24.08
CA SER A 1076 7.24 13.02 23.94
C SER A 1076 8.77 12.84 23.93
N TRP A 1077 9.53 13.91 23.70
CA TRP A 1077 10.99 13.88 23.61
C TRP A 1077 11.61 13.98 25.02
N ALA A 1078 11.32 12.98 25.87
CA ALA A 1078 11.67 12.99 27.28
C ALA A 1078 13.17 13.10 27.59
N LYS A 1079 14.05 12.84 26.59
CA LYS A 1079 15.51 12.89 26.74
C LYS A 1079 16.14 14.25 26.34
N VAL A 1080 15.34 15.24 25.94
CA VAL A 1080 15.84 16.54 25.49
C VAL A 1080 16.56 17.27 26.62
N ILE A 1081 17.83 17.59 26.38
CA ILE A 1081 18.67 18.41 27.27
C ILE A 1081 19.12 19.70 26.59
N TYR A 1082 19.15 19.75 25.26
CA TYR A 1082 19.52 20.93 24.48
C TYR A 1082 18.37 21.36 23.55
N ASN A 1083 17.74 22.48 23.83
CA ASN A 1083 16.68 23.05 22.97
C ASN A 1083 16.73 24.59 23.00
N SER A 1084 17.94 25.16 23.03
CA SER A 1084 18.12 26.60 22.90
C SER A 1084 17.63 27.09 21.53
N SER A 1085 17.06 28.29 21.51
CA SER A 1085 16.68 28.99 20.27
C SER A 1085 15.71 28.23 19.35
N LEU A 1086 14.79 27.42 19.88
CA LEU A 1086 13.85 26.60 19.08
C LEU A 1086 13.15 27.39 17.96
N ILE A 1087 12.75 28.63 18.24
CA ILE A 1087 11.95 29.48 17.36
C ILE A 1087 12.45 30.94 17.31
N VAL A 1088 13.75 31.15 17.56
CA VAL A 1088 14.35 32.49 17.38
C VAL A 1088 14.16 32.95 15.93
N GLY A 1089 13.90 34.24 15.71
CA GLY A 1089 13.62 34.78 14.37
C GLY A 1089 12.21 34.51 13.80
N CYS A 1090 11.36 33.71 14.46
CA CYS A 1090 9.97 33.46 14.07
C CYS A 1090 9.00 34.61 14.43
N SER A 1091 9.31 35.81 13.95
CA SER A 1091 8.66 37.08 14.33
C SER A 1091 7.21 37.25 13.87
N LYS A 1092 6.71 36.38 12.97
CA LYS A 1092 5.33 36.39 12.46
C LYS A 1092 4.38 35.45 13.19
N LEU A 1093 4.85 34.70 14.20
CA LEU A 1093 3.99 33.84 15.00
C LEU A 1093 2.87 34.65 15.65
N ILE A 1094 1.62 34.27 15.41
CA ILE A 1094 0.41 34.82 16.04
C ILE A 1094 0.06 34.06 17.32
N PHE A 1095 0.42 32.79 17.43
CA PHE A 1095 0.34 32.00 18.66
C PHE A 1095 1.25 30.76 18.61
N ILE A 1096 1.50 30.18 19.78
CA ILE A 1096 2.16 28.88 19.96
C ILE A 1096 1.19 27.97 20.74
N SER A 1097 1.11 26.69 20.41
CA SER A 1097 0.34 25.70 21.18
C SER A 1097 1.24 24.65 21.82
N VAL A 1098 0.97 24.31 23.08
CA VAL A 1098 1.65 23.24 23.83
C VAL A 1098 0.61 22.53 24.69
N LEU A 1099 -0.13 21.58 24.09
CA LEU A 1099 -1.28 20.88 24.68
C LEU A 1099 -0.87 19.66 25.53
N SER A 1100 0.30 19.71 26.15
CA SER A 1100 0.73 18.75 27.17
C SER A 1100 0.38 19.28 28.56
N THR A 1101 -0.21 18.46 29.43
CA THR A 1101 -0.48 18.85 30.83
C THR A 1101 0.79 18.99 31.66
N THR A 1102 1.89 18.36 31.22
CA THR A 1102 3.21 18.45 31.87
C THR A 1102 4.18 19.28 31.01
N PRO A 1103 4.74 20.39 31.52
CA PRO A 1103 5.76 21.16 30.81
C PRO A 1103 7.02 20.32 30.57
N PHE A 1104 7.47 20.23 29.32
CA PHE A 1104 8.75 19.59 29.00
C PHE A 1104 9.93 20.49 29.37
N THR A 1105 11.11 19.91 29.56
CA THR A 1105 12.34 20.66 29.88
C THR A 1105 12.66 21.70 28.82
N LEU A 1106 12.80 22.96 29.21
CA LEU A 1106 13.04 24.08 28.29
C LEU A 1106 14.37 24.77 28.64
N SER A 1107 15.21 25.07 27.64
CA SER A 1107 16.41 25.88 27.79
C SER A 1107 16.05 27.36 27.94
N TYR A 1108 16.90 28.13 28.63
CA TYR A 1108 16.71 29.58 28.75
C TYR A 1108 16.61 30.24 27.36
N GLY A 1109 15.56 31.03 27.14
CA GLY A 1109 15.37 31.77 25.89
C GLY A 1109 14.87 30.93 24.70
N ALA A 1110 14.56 29.64 24.87
CA ALA A 1110 14.19 28.74 23.77
C ALA A 1110 12.99 29.22 22.93
N LEU A 1111 11.99 29.85 23.56
CA LEU A 1111 10.77 30.35 22.90
C LEU A 1111 10.79 31.86 22.63
N THR A 1112 11.97 32.47 22.66
CA THR A 1112 12.15 33.87 22.24
C THR A 1112 12.03 33.93 20.73
N ASN A 1113 10.97 34.53 20.20
CA ASN A 1113 10.67 34.55 18.76
C ASN A 1113 10.58 35.96 18.16
N GLY A 1114 10.98 37.00 18.92
CA GLY A 1114 10.98 38.40 18.47
C GLY A 1114 9.62 39.11 18.57
N ASN A 1115 8.60 38.48 19.13
CA ASN A 1115 7.30 39.09 19.44
C ASN A 1115 6.72 38.58 20.77
N THR A 1116 5.50 38.99 21.12
CA THR A 1116 4.81 38.63 22.38
C THR A 1116 3.57 37.76 22.16
N CYS A 1117 3.54 36.93 21.11
CA CYS A 1117 2.38 36.09 20.83
C CYS A 1117 2.03 35.16 22.02
N PRO A 1118 0.74 34.88 22.25
CA PRO A 1118 0.30 33.97 23.30
C PRO A 1118 0.84 32.55 23.09
N ILE A 1119 1.07 31.86 24.21
CA ILE A 1119 1.41 30.44 24.29
C ILE A 1119 0.21 29.75 24.95
N TYR A 1120 -0.53 28.97 24.18
CA TYR A 1120 -1.72 28.27 24.64
C TYR A 1120 -1.36 26.89 25.20
N VAL A 1121 -1.78 26.63 26.43
CA VAL A 1121 -1.58 25.36 27.15
C VAL A 1121 -2.93 24.84 27.67
N PRO A 1122 -3.05 23.57 28.12
CA PRO A 1122 -4.28 23.07 28.72
C PRO A 1122 -4.72 23.95 29.89
N ASP A 1123 -6.03 24.19 30.01
CA ASP A 1123 -6.61 25.10 30.99
C ASP A 1123 -6.21 24.76 32.44
N ASP A 1124 -6.15 23.47 32.76
CA ASP A 1124 -5.77 22.93 34.06
C ASP A 1124 -4.25 22.98 34.34
N ALA A 1125 -3.43 23.25 33.32
CA ALA A 1125 -1.97 23.27 33.42
C ALA A 1125 -1.38 24.69 33.42
N VAL A 1126 -2.17 25.75 33.26
CA VAL A 1126 -1.69 27.14 33.13
C VAL A 1126 -0.74 27.54 34.26
N ASP A 1127 -1.12 27.29 35.52
CA ASP A 1127 -0.29 27.65 36.69
C ASP A 1127 0.98 26.80 36.79
N THR A 1128 0.89 25.53 36.39
CA THR A 1128 2.05 24.62 36.28
C THR A 1128 3.07 25.16 35.28
N TYR A 1129 2.63 25.60 34.09
CA TYR A 1129 3.53 26.21 33.10
C TYR A 1129 4.12 27.55 33.58
N LYS A 1130 3.33 28.41 34.23
CA LYS A 1130 3.80 29.71 34.72
C LYS A 1130 4.87 29.61 35.82
N THR A 1131 4.90 28.51 36.56
CA THR A 1131 5.86 28.28 37.65
C THR A 1131 7.00 27.34 37.28
N ALA A 1132 6.88 26.58 36.19
CA ALA A 1132 7.92 25.66 35.73
C ALA A 1132 9.23 26.39 35.35
N THR A 1133 10.35 25.72 35.60
CA THR A 1133 11.71 26.24 35.33
C THR A 1133 11.84 26.64 33.86
N ASN A 1134 12.37 27.84 33.61
CA ASN A 1134 12.52 28.50 32.30
C ASN A 1134 11.20 28.84 31.56
N TRP A 1135 10.11 28.10 31.78
CA TRP A 1135 8.77 28.49 31.31
C TRP A 1135 8.24 29.74 31.99
N SER A 1136 8.60 29.96 33.25
CA SER A 1136 8.25 31.16 34.03
C SER A 1136 8.72 32.47 33.40
N ALA A 1137 9.77 32.45 32.57
CA ALA A 1137 10.20 33.61 31.77
C ALA A 1137 9.14 34.06 30.74
N TYR A 1138 8.19 33.18 30.40
CA TYR A 1138 7.11 33.42 29.45
C TYR A 1138 5.74 33.52 30.13
N ALA A 1139 5.68 33.66 31.47
CA ALA A 1139 4.43 33.65 32.24
C ALA A 1139 3.38 34.67 31.77
N SER A 1140 3.80 35.84 31.25
CA SER A 1140 2.91 36.85 30.69
C SER A 1140 2.29 36.47 29.34
N ARG A 1141 2.87 35.50 28.63
CA ARG A 1141 2.41 34.98 27.33
C ARG A 1141 1.57 33.70 27.49
N ILE A 1142 1.69 32.98 28.59
CA ILE A 1142 0.99 31.70 28.82
C ILE A 1142 -0.50 31.94 29.11
N LYS A 1143 -1.37 31.31 28.30
CA LYS A 1143 -2.83 31.44 28.30
C LYS A 1143 -3.51 30.06 28.25
N PRO A 1144 -4.70 29.89 28.85
CA PRO A 1144 -5.49 28.66 28.68
C PRO A 1144 -5.94 28.51 27.23
N ILE A 1145 -6.01 27.29 26.71
CA ILE A 1145 -6.42 27.02 25.33
C ILE A 1145 -7.87 27.45 25.08
N SER A 1146 -8.73 27.49 26.09
CA SER A 1146 -10.09 28.06 25.98
C SER A 1146 -10.14 29.55 25.65
N GLU A 1147 -9.07 30.32 25.89
CA GLU A 1147 -8.95 31.73 25.47
C GLU A 1147 -8.54 31.88 23.98
N LYS A 1148 -8.28 30.78 23.26
CA LYS A 1148 -7.94 30.82 21.84
C LYS A 1148 -9.20 31.02 21.00
N THR A 1149 -9.43 32.24 20.54
CA THR A 1149 -10.51 32.55 19.59
C THR A 1149 -10.19 32.00 18.20
N GLU A 1150 -11.15 31.38 17.52
CA GLU A 1150 -11.02 31.00 16.11
C GLU A 1150 -10.73 32.24 15.27
N SER A 1151 -9.56 32.30 14.63
CA SER A 1151 -9.15 33.36 13.72
C SER A 1151 -8.65 32.77 12.43
#